data_AF-A0A232FD02-F1
#
_entry.id   AF-A0A232FD02-F1
#
_cell.length_a   1.000
_cell.length_b   1.000
_cell.length_c   1.000
_cell.angle_alpha   90.00
_cell.angle_beta   90.00
_cell.angle_gamma   90.00
#
_symmetry.space_group_name_H-M   'P 1'
#
loop_
_entity.id
_entity.type
_entity.pdbx_description
1 polymer ?
#
loop_
_entity_poly.entity_id
_entity_poly.type
_entity_poly.pdbx_seq_one_letter_code
_entity_poly.pdbx_strand_id
1 'polypeptide(L)'
;MMHFAACLVLAIILAGVVAQEDVHLVKDKQFLRKQLFIYQLLWKPKDLQASFPDIVSKAANFKVEDLLTANVDQHFAACLVLAIILAGVASQEDVHLVKDKQFLRKQLFIYQLLWKTRDLQASFPDIVSKAANFKVEDLLTANVDQDAAQAYIKVYNNGILPRGRSATAFYPPHLAEIKALFDVLYTSKDFETFAVVSTWSRDVSNQIIWFFSVVLASLTRHDTRRVRIPNVQVTLPSYFYNLDVFTKFNETQDDDQCDNSDNEIVAKYSKIVSRLDAFDPEALISYFTEDVGVENFYFYQSADVPFFMNRPEYDIDTYRRDLQASFPDIVSKAANFKVEDLLTANVDQDAAQAYIKVYNNGILPLGRSASGFYPPHLAEVKPFFDVLYTSKDFETFAVVSTWSRDVSNQMLWFFCVVLATLTRHDTRRVRIPNVHEILPNYFYNLDVLTKFNETQDDDQCGNSDNQIVAKYSKIVSRLDAFDPEALISYFTEDVGVENFYFYQSADVPFFMNRPEYDIDTYRRGERYFNDHKMFLARYNLERLSHGLGFTEDLDWNQNILTGYYPYMSDYNGIHFPQRPHNSPIPSFKQQFLTLVKQYQDRLITAADTGNLKGSNAPQGDEFFDDLMNAAQGNADSPDQDYYGSYDVTARHILGFNPEPTDPFHYIISALENLHANVRDPAFYRIYKSIVDIGIRYKARLPSYTSEDIGFSGVKIDSYDIDTYRRGERYFNDHKMFLARYNLERLSHGLGFIEDLDWNQNIQTGYYPYMSDYNGIPFPQRPHNSPIPSSKQQFLTLVKQYQGRLITAADTGNLKGSNASQGDVFFDDLMNAAQGNADSPDLDYYGSYEVTARHILGFNPEPTDPFHYIISALENLHANVRDPAFYRIYKSIVDIGIRLVTTLLDIIFFTHFHSYKARLPSYTSEDIGFSGVKIDSVSVPSIKTFFDEFDSILGYQNCSSNDEKTSVIVKQKRLNHEKFNVGVKVNSKVSTKAVVRIFIGPKFDKNDVELSLEQSQHKYFELDQFLVNLEIGDNYITRRDSEFAFQRPDDLRSDEFYDLIKASLANENSGLLVRQRPYGWPRRLIIPRGKPDGLTLRLFVIVNKFDEDKAVHTDSLIAGKGLLDSRSLGFPFDRSIDHLKFEGTNFAFKDIVVYHKH
;
A
#
# COMPACT_ATOMS: atom_id res chain seq x y z
N MET A 1 -50.91 30.88 2.15
CA MET A 1 -51.25 29.50 2.60
C MET A 1 -50.85 28.43 1.59
N MET A 2 -51.36 28.38 0.35
CA MET A 2 -51.01 27.30 -0.61
C MET A 2 -49.49 27.05 -0.78
N HIS A 3 -48.67 28.10 -0.87
CA HIS A 3 -47.20 27.94 -0.93
C HIS A 3 -46.62 27.30 0.35
N PHE A 4 -47.17 27.60 1.53
CA PHE A 4 -46.71 27.01 2.79
C PHE A 4 -47.12 25.54 2.90
N ALA A 5 -48.31 25.18 2.39
CA ALA A 5 -48.73 23.79 2.24
C ALA A 5 -47.86 23.05 1.20
N ALA A 6 -47.51 23.69 0.08
CA ALA A 6 -46.60 23.13 -0.91
C ALA A 6 -45.18 22.93 -0.35
N CYS A 7 -44.65 23.86 0.43
CA CYS A 7 -43.37 23.70 1.14
C CYS A 7 -43.43 22.63 2.23
N LEU A 8 -44.54 22.51 2.98
CA LEU A 8 -44.71 21.44 3.97
C LEU A 8 -44.82 20.07 3.30
N VAL A 9 -45.54 19.97 2.16
CA VAL A 9 -45.58 18.75 1.34
C VAL A 9 -44.23 18.46 0.71
N LEU A 10 -43.46 19.46 0.24
CA LEU A 10 -42.08 19.26 -0.20
C LEU A 10 -41.17 18.80 0.94
N ALA A 11 -41.34 19.32 2.16
CA ALA A 11 -40.56 18.90 3.33
C ALA A 11 -40.94 17.49 3.80
N ILE A 12 -42.22 17.10 3.70
CA ILE A 12 -42.69 15.73 3.97
C ILE A 12 -42.25 14.77 2.86
N ILE A 13 -42.19 15.20 1.60
CA ILE A 13 -41.63 14.43 0.48
C ILE A 13 -40.10 14.31 0.63
N LEU A 14 -39.39 15.35 1.06
CA LEU A 14 -37.94 15.30 1.31
C LEU A 14 -37.62 14.42 2.52
N ALA A 15 -38.37 14.52 3.61
CA ALA A 15 -38.29 13.58 4.73
C ALA A 15 -38.67 12.14 4.32
N GLY A 16 -39.63 11.99 3.40
CA GLY A 16 -40.01 10.70 2.79
C GLY A 16 -38.97 10.15 1.80
N VAL A 17 -38.14 11.01 1.20
CA VAL A 17 -36.99 10.62 0.38
C VAL A 17 -35.80 10.22 1.26
N VAL A 18 -35.62 10.88 2.42
CA VAL A 18 -34.70 10.41 3.47
C VAL A 18 -35.17 9.08 4.07
N ALA A 19 -36.47 8.79 4.11
CA ALA A 19 -37.05 7.55 4.64
C ALA A 19 -36.79 6.27 3.81
N GLN A 20 -35.85 6.29 2.85
CA GLN A 20 -35.35 5.10 2.13
C GLN A 20 -33.82 5.01 2.06
N GLU A 21 -33.08 5.99 2.58
CA GLU A 21 -31.65 5.80 2.86
C GLU A 21 -31.51 5.29 4.30
N ASP A 22 -30.65 4.30 4.55
CA ASP A 22 -30.45 3.66 5.86
C ASP A 22 -29.69 4.56 6.86
N VAL A 23 -30.03 5.85 6.92
CA VAL A 23 -29.31 6.91 7.64
C VAL A 23 -30.08 7.29 8.91
N HIS A 24 -29.40 7.20 10.06
CA HIS A 24 -29.97 7.56 11.36
C HIS A 24 -29.18 8.68 12.03
N LEU A 25 -29.89 9.61 12.66
CA LEU A 25 -29.30 10.69 13.46
C LEU A 25 -28.90 10.16 14.84
N VAL A 26 -27.61 9.90 15.04
CA VAL A 26 -27.06 9.43 16.32
C VAL A 26 -26.70 10.62 17.20
N LYS A 27 -27.31 10.65 18.39
CA LYS A 27 -27.05 11.63 19.46
C LYS A 27 -26.42 11.04 20.72
N ASP A 28 -26.16 9.74 20.74
CA ASP A 28 -25.52 9.10 21.88
C ASP A 28 -24.06 9.55 22.01
N LYS A 29 -23.74 10.21 23.14
CA LYS A 29 -22.39 10.68 23.45
C LYS A 29 -21.41 9.52 23.66
N GLN A 30 -21.85 8.32 24.04
CA GLN A 30 -20.96 7.16 24.14
C GLN A 30 -20.52 6.72 22.74
N PHE A 31 -21.45 6.46 21.83
CA PHE A 31 -21.16 6.18 20.42
C PHE A 31 -20.28 7.26 19.78
N LEU A 32 -20.64 8.55 19.92
CA LEU A 32 -19.86 9.65 19.37
C LEU A 32 -18.42 9.70 19.94
N ARG A 33 -18.24 9.35 21.21
CA ARG A 33 -16.90 9.27 21.83
C ARG A 33 -16.10 8.06 21.32
N LYS A 34 -16.72 6.90 21.08
CA LYS A 34 -16.05 5.76 20.41
C LYS A 34 -15.64 6.12 18.98
N GLN A 35 -16.55 6.76 18.25
CA GLN A 35 -16.36 7.21 16.88
C GLN A 35 -15.21 8.24 16.76
N LEU A 36 -15.04 9.12 17.75
CA LEU A 36 -13.87 10.01 17.86
C LEU A 36 -12.57 9.25 18.15
N PHE A 37 -12.57 8.33 19.12
CA PHE A 37 -11.39 7.55 19.50
C PHE A 37 -10.82 6.75 18.32
N ILE A 38 -11.67 6.01 17.60
CA ILE A 38 -11.26 5.22 16.43
C ILE A 38 -10.66 6.11 15.33
N TYR A 39 -11.23 7.30 15.09
CA TYR A 39 -10.65 8.25 14.15
C TYR A 39 -9.28 8.76 14.62
N GLN A 40 -9.11 9.14 15.89
CA GLN A 40 -7.82 9.62 16.42
C GLN A 40 -6.74 8.54 16.52
N LEU A 41 -7.13 7.26 16.62
CA LEU A 41 -6.22 6.12 16.73
C LEU A 41 -5.70 5.67 15.35
N LEU A 42 -6.61 5.53 14.37
CA LEU A 42 -6.34 5.02 13.03
C LEU A 42 -5.89 6.09 12.03
N TRP A 43 -6.55 7.26 12.02
CA TRP A 43 -6.21 8.35 11.12
C TRP A 43 -4.95 9.07 11.60
N LYS A 44 -4.24 9.75 10.70
CA LYS A 44 -3.18 10.70 11.04
C LYS A 44 -3.67 12.13 10.82
N PRO A 45 -4.37 12.75 11.79
CA PRO A 45 -4.24 14.20 11.91
C PRO A 45 -2.77 14.49 12.22
N LYS A 46 -2.05 15.14 11.27
CA LYS A 46 -0.86 15.91 11.63
C LYS A 46 -1.37 17.10 12.45
N ASP A 47 -1.44 16.91 13.77
CA ASP A 47 -1.93 17.81 14.84
C ASP A 47 -3.24 18.55 14.55
N LEU A 48 -4.35 18.15 15.21
CA LEU A 48 -5.63 18.86 15.12
C LEU A 48 -6.15 19.34 16.48
N GLN A 49 -5.33 20.18 17.15
CA GLN A 49 -5.78 21.13 18.18
C GLN A 49 -4.71 22.20 18.50
N ALA A 50 -5.06 23.49 18.37
CA ALA A 50 -4.72 24.59 19.32
C ALA A 50 -5.00 26.04 18.81
N SER A 51 -6.16 26.36 18.23
CA SER A 51 -6.52 27.76 17.89
C SER A 51 -8.00 28.15 18.06
N PHE A 52 -8.67 27.64 19.11
CA PHE A 52 -10.04 28.05 19.46
C PHE A 52 -10.15 28.60 20.90
N PRO A 53 -10.12 29.94 21.04
CA PRO A 53 -10.97 30.60 22.04
C PRO A 53 -12.05 31.52 21.43
N ASP A 54 -11.87 31.98 20.18
CA ASP A 54 -12.49 33.24 19.72
C ASP A 54 -13.69 33.11 18.77
N ILE A 55 -14.12 31.88 18.44
CA ILE A 55 -15.33 31.62 17.62
C ILE A 55 -16.53 31.27 18.50
N VAL A 56 -16.34 30.52 19.60
CA VAL A 56 -17.42 30.17 20.54
C VAL A 56 -17.95 31.43 21.26
N SER A 57 -17.07 32.39 21.57
CA SER A 57 -17.42 33.71 22.14
C SER A 57 -18.28 34.57 21.20
N LYS A 58 -18.10 34.44 19.88
CA LYS A 58 -18.83 35.21 18.86
C LYS A 58 -20.14 34.54 18.46
N ALA A 59 -20.16 33.21 18.32
CA ALA A 59 -21.37 32.44 18.06
C ALA A 59 -22.43 32.59 19.18
N ALA A 60 -21.99 32.74 20.44
CA ALA A 60 -22.88 32.91 21.59
C ALA A 60 -23.61 34.27 21.68
N ASN A 61 -23.26 35.26 20.84
CA ASN A 61 -23.76 36.63 20.93
C ASN A 61 -24.60 37.10 19.73
N PHE A 62 -24.87 36.23 18.75
CA PHE A 62 -25.62 36.62 17.55
C PHE A 62 -27.11 36.79 17.85
N LYS A 63 -27.61 38.03 17.87
CA LYS A 63 -29.04 38.30 18.10
C LYS A 63 -29.82 38.29 16.79
N VAL A 64 -31.04 37.73 16.86
CA VAL A 64 -31.99 37.72 15.74
C VAL A 64 -32.42 39.14 15.32
N GLU A 65 -32.28 40.12 16.22
CA GLU A 65 -32.58 41.53 16.01
C GLU A 65 -31.68 42.18 14.93
N ASP A 66 -30.42 41.77 14.81
CA ASP A 66 -29.45 42.39 13.90
C ASP A 66 -29.74 42.09 12.41
N LEU A 67 -30.40 40.96 12.13
CA LEU A 67 -30.81 40.55 10.78
C LEU A 67 -31.93 41.41 10.16
N LEU A 68 -32.58 42.30 10.93
CA LEU A 68 -33.75 43.07 10.50
C LEU A 68 -33.41 44.48 9.98
N THR A 69 -32.12 44.86 9.90
CA THR A 69 -31.71 46.24 9.52
C THR A 69 -31.00 46.36 8.17
N ALA A 70 -30.60 45.25 7.54
CA ALA A 70 -29.90 45.24 6.25
C ALA A 70 -30.89 45.33 5.06
N ASN A 71 -31.23 46.56 4.66
CA ASN A 71 -32.27 46.83 3.65
C ASN A 71 -31.70 46.91 2.20
N VAL A 72 -31.46 45.77 1.54
CA VAL A 72 -31.01 45.68 0.13
C VAL A 72 -31.75 44.53 -0.61
N ASP A 73 -31.97 44.71 -1.93
CA ASP A 73 -32.96 44.01 -2.76
C ASP A 73 -33.02 42.47 -2.72
N GLN A 74 -34.26 41.96 -2.67
CA GLN A 74 -34.64 40.55 -2.61
C GLN A 74 -34.21 39.68 -3.82
N HIS A 75 -33.70 40.28 -4.90
CA HIS A 75 -33.19 39.52 -6.05
C HIS A 75 -31.73 39.10 -5.86
N PHE A 76 -30.91 39.86 -5.12
CA PHE A 76 -29.51 39.51 -4.91
C PHE A 76 -29.36 38.30 -3.98
N ALA A 77 -30.19 38.20 -2.94
CA ALA A 77 -30.21 37.07 -2.02
C ALA A 77 -30.53 35.72 -2.72
N ALA A 78 -31.43 35.70 -3.71
CA ALA A 78 -31.75 34.50 -4.47
C ALA A 78 -30.54 34.02 -5.31
N CYS A 79 -29.83 34.93 -5.96
CA CYS A 79 -28.59 34.62 -6.68
C CYS A 79 -27.45 34.23 -5.74
N LEU A 80 -27.34 34.86 -4.56
CA LEU A 80 -26.30 34.52 -3.58
C LEU A 80 -26.52 33.14 -2.96
N VAL A 81 -27.77 32.76 -2.67
CA VAL A 81 -28.10 31.40 -2.19
C VAL A 81 -27.83 30.36 -3.28
N LEU A 82 -28.17 30.64 -4.55
CA LEU A 82 -27.77 29.76 -5.67
C LEU A 82 -26.24 29.66 -5.80
N ALA A 83 -25.53 30.77 -5.67
CA ALA A 83 -24.08 30.81 -5.77
C ALA A 83 -23.39 30.07 -4.62
N ILE A 84 -23.91 30.14 -3.39
CA ILE A 84 -23.40 29.38 -2.23
C ILE A 84 -23.69 27.88 -2.41
N ILE A 85 -24.89 27.51 -2.91
CA ILE A 85 -25.24 26.12 -3.23
C ILE A 85 -24.41 25.54 -4.39
N LEU A 86 -23.91 26.39 -5.31
CA LEU A 86 -23.04 25.97 -6.41
C LEU A 86 -21.54 26.02 -6.06
N ALA A 87 -21.11 26.96 -5.21
CA ALA A 87 -19.73 27.07 -4.73
C ALA A 87 -19.38 25.99 -3.70
N GLY A 88 -20.35 25.51 -2.91
CA GLY A 88 -20.21 24.31 -2.07
C GLY A 88 -20.07 22.99 -2.83
N VAL A 89 -19.78 23.04 -4.14
CA VAL A 89 -19.57 21.90 -5.05
C VAL A 89 -18.31 22.10 -5.92
N ALA A 90 -17.43 23.04 -5.55
CA ALA A 90 -16.17 23.30 -6.25
C ALA A 90 -14.99 23.39 -5.25
N SER A 91 -14.00 22.53 -5.46
CA SER A 91 -12.75 22.42 -4.69
C SER A 91 -11.93 23.72 -4.62
N GLN A 92 -11.16 23.92 -3.56
CA GLN A 92 -10.01 24.83 -3.58
C GLN A 92 -8.76 24.17 -2.98
N GLU A 93 -7.60 24.75 -3.29
CA GLU A 93 -6.27 24.24 -2.98
C GLU A 93 -5.62 25.02 -1.86
N ASP A 94 -4.73 24.31 -1.18
CA ASP A 94 -4.38 24.57 0.19
C ASP A 94 -2.85 24.39 0.33
N VAL A 95 -2.09 25.49 0.19
CA VAL A 95 -0.62 25.50 0.26
C VAL A 95 -0.16 25.82 1.70
N HIS A 96 1.10 25.56 2.06
CA HIS A 96 1.64 25.67 3.43
C HIS A 96 2.94 26.67 3.53
N LEU A 97 3.46 27.75 4.30
CA LEU A 97 3.48 28.79 5.49
C LEU A 97 3.26 28.55 7.09
N VAL A 98 4.11 27.98 7.97
CA VAL A 98 3.90 27.59 9.40
C VAL A 98 4.73 28.42 10.38
N LYS A 99 4.38 28.39 11.67
CA LYS A 99 4.93 29.32 12.68
C LYS A 99 5.79 28.76 13.81
N ASP A 100 6.18 27.47 13.83
CA ASP A 100 7.01 26.98 14.96
C ASP A 100 8.42 27.60 14.94
N LYS A 101 8.61 28.60 15.81
CA LYS A 101 9.87 29.30 16.03
C LYS A 101 10.95 28.42 16.66
N GLN A 102 10.61 27.26 17.22
CA GLN A 102 11.60 26.28 17.67
C GLN A 102 12.12 25.45 16.50
N PHE A 103 11.25 24.76 15.75
CA PHE A 103 11.65 24.04 14.54
C PHE A 103 12.35 24.94 13.52
N LEU A 104 11.80 26.12 13.20
CA LEU A 104 12.45 27.07 12.29
C LEU A 104 13.83 27.51 12.80
N ARG A 105 14.04 27.58 14.13
CA ARG A 105 15.34 27.86 14.73
C ARG A 105 16.29 26.66 14.66
N LYS A 106 15.80 25.40 14.73
CA LYS A 106 16.60 24.19 14.48
C LYS A 106 17.01 24.07 13.00
N GLN A 107 16.04 24.26 12.10
CA GLN A 107 16.22 24.28 10.66
C GLN A 107 17.22 25.35 10.24
N LEU A 108 17.06 26.60 10.72
CA LEU A 108 18.01 27.69 10.47
C LEU A 108 19.41 27.37 10.99
N PHE A 109 19.53 26.79 12.20
CA PHE A 109 20.80 26.38 12.77
C PHE A 109 21.51 25.35 11.88
N ILE A 110 20.85 24.25 11.51
CA ILE A 110 21.47 23.20 10.68
C ILE A 110 21.83 23.73 9.28
N TYR A 111 20.99 24.58 8.68
CA TYR A 111 21.25 25.18 7.37
C TYR A 111 22.40 26.20 7.39
N GLN A 112 22.54 26.97 8.48
CA GLN A 112 23.70 27.84 8.71
C GLN A 112 24.97 27.05 9.05
N LEU A 113 24.86 25.99 9.83
CA LEU A 113 25.99 25.14 10.21
C LEU A 113 26.60 24.42 8.99
N LEU A 114 25.75 23.90 8.09
CA LEU A 114 26.18 23.15 6.90
C LEU A 114 26.53 24.05 5.69
N TRP A 115 25.89 25.22 5.53
CA TRP A 115 26.13 26.11 4.39
C TRP A 115 26.42 27.56 4.79
N LYS A 116 25.47 28.25 5.44
CA LYS A 116 25.55 29.69 5.74
C LYS A 116 26.33 30.01 7.02
N THR A 117 27.55 29.48 7.10
CA THR A 117 28.37 29.43 8.33
C THR A 117 28.83 30.79 8.85
N ARG A 118 28.92 31.82 7.99
CA ARG A 118 29.20 33.21 8.40
C ARG A 118 28.07 33.83 9.21
N ASP A 119 26.83 33.39 8.99
CA ASP A 119 25.61 33.95 9.58
C ASP A 119 25.28 33.29 10.94
N LEU A 120 25.91 32.15 11.23
CA LEU A 120 25.75 31.35 12.45
C LEU A 120 26.14 32.15 13.70
N GLN A 121 27.24 32.91 13.66
CA GLN A 121 27.70 33.74 14.78
C GLN A 121 26.74 34.90 15.09
N ALA A 122 26.04 35.43 14.09
CA ALA A 122 25.04 36.49 14.28
C ALA A 122 23.71 35.94 14.81
N SER A 123 23.34 34.72 14.40
CA SER A 123 22.04 34.11 14.68
C SER A 123 22.03 33.27 15.97
N PHE A 124 23.17 32.69 16.34
CA PHE A 124 23.36 31.79 17.47
C PHE A 124 24.61 32.12 18.31
N PRO A 125 24.80 33.39 18.75
CA PRO A 125 26.03 33.82 19.42
C PRO A 125 26.36 33.01 20.68
N ASP A 126 25.34 32.59 21.44
CA ASP A 126 25.52 31.77 22.65
C ASP A 126 26.07 30.37 22.33
N ILE A 127 25.59 29.74 21.24
CA ILE A 127 26.02 28.40 20.84
C ILE A 127 27.46 28.44 20.33
N VAL A 128 27.79 29.42 19.47
CA VAL A 128 29.15 29.60 18.97
C VAL A 128 30.11 29.99 20.11
N SER A 129 29.69 30.83 21.05
CA SER A 129 30.50 31.18 22.22
C SER A 129 30.70 30.02 23.20
N LYS A 130 29.73 29.09 23.32
CA LYS A 130 29.91 27.85 24.08
C LYS A 130 30.88 26.93 23.35
N ALA A 131 30.64 26.64 22.07
CA ALA A 131 31.46 25.77 21.24
C ALA A 131 32.93 26.23 21.15
N ALA A 132 33.19 27.53 21.04
CA ALA A 132 34.54 28.10 20.99
C ALA A 132 35.35 27.95 22.30
N ASN A 133 34.69 27.64 23.42
CA ASN A 133 35.34 27.36 24.71
C ASN A 133 35.29 25.86 25.09
N PHE A 134 34.55 25.05 24.35
CA PHE A 134 34.30 23.64 24.60
C PHE A 134 35.55 22.79 24.27
N LYS A 135 35.79 21.75 25.05
CA LYS A 135 36.91 20.82 24.91
C LYS A 135 36.41 19.38 24.84
N VAL A 136 37.28 18.47 24.39
CA VAL A 136 36.92 17.05 24.27
C VAL A 136 36.58 16.42 25.64
N GLU A 137 37.22 16.88 26.71
CA GLU A 137 36.96 16.42 28.07
C GLU A 137 35.58 16.86 28.60
N ASP A 138 35.04 17.97 28.10
CA ASP A 138 33.72 18.49 28.50
C ASP A 138 32.57 17.58 28.04
N LEU A 139 32.82 16.67 27.09
CA LEU A 139 31.85 15.62 26.70
C LEU A 139 31.46 14.71 27.86
N LEU A 140 32.35 14.49 28.84
CA LEU A 140 32.03 13.72 30.05
C LEU A 140 30.98 14.41 30.93
N THR A 141 30.85 15.74 30.82
CA THR A 141 29.90 16.56 31.59
C THR A 141 28.75 17.11 30.74
N ALA A 142 28.74 16.86 29.43
CA ALA A 142 27.67 17.23 28.52
C ALA A 142 26.46 16.28 28.62
N ASN A 143 25.29 16.74 28.15
CA ASN A 143 24.05 15.97 28.16
C ASN A 143 23.99 14.95 27.00
N VAL A 144 24.98 14.06 26.94
CA VAL A 144 25.19 13.03 25.92
C VAL A 144 25.23 11.64 26.55
N ASP A 145 25.25 10.57 25.76
CA ASP A 145 25.55 9.25 26.31
C ASP A 145 27.02 9.13 26.75
N GLN A 146 27.24 8.52 27.92
CA GLN A 146 28.55 8.47 28.56
C GLN A 146 29.49 7.42 27.95
N ASP A 147 28.96 6.34 27.37
CA ASP A 147 29.78 5.34 26.68
C ASP A 147 30.16 5.85 25.29
N ALA A 148 29.23 6.53 24.60
CA ALA A 148 29.52 7.25 23.36
C ALA A 148 30.58 8.35 23.56
N ALA A 149 30.45 9.16 24.63
CA ALA A 149 31.44 10.18 24.98
C ALA A 149 32.83 9.59 25.22
N GLN A 150 32.94 8.53 26.05
CA GLN A 150 34.20 7.85 26.31
C GLN A 150 34.81 7.21 25.05
N ALA A 151 33.99 6.64 24.17
CA ALA A 151 34.44 6.09 22.89
C ALA A 151 35.05 7.19 21.99
N TYR A 152 34.38 8.33 21.85
CA TYR A 152 34.90 9.44 21.03
C TYR A 152 36.14 10.11 21.65
N ILE A 153 36.18 10.34 22.97
CA ILE A 153 37.38 10.84 23.67
C ILE A 153 38.59 9.93 23.42
N LYS A 154 38.38 8.61 23.40
CA LYS A 154 39.43 7.62 23.10
C LYS A 154 39.91 7.71 21.64
N VAL A 155 39.02 7.94 20.67
CA VAL A 155 39.41 8.18 19.27
C VAL A 155 40.20 9.49 19.16
N TYR A 156 39.68 10.58 19.74
CA TYR A 156 40.30 11.91 19.74
C TYR A 156 41.74 11.88 20.28
N ASN A 157 41.95 11.27 21.45
CA ASN A 157 43.26 11.20 22.10
C ASN A 157 44.27 10.28 21.38
N ASN A 158 43.82 9.39 20.50
CA ASN A 158 44.69 8.57 19.65
C ASN A 158 45.12 9.31 18.35
N GLY A 159 44.52 10.46 18.04
CA GLY A 159 44.80 11.26 16.85
C GLY A 159 43.74 11.09 15.76
N ILE A 160 42.87 12.09 15.64
CA ILE A 160 41.84 12.22 14.59
C ILE A 160 42.42 12.72 13.26
N LEU A 161 41.69 12.49 12.17
CA LEU A 161 42.09 12.91 10.83
C LEU A 161 42.26 14.44 10.72
N PRO A 162 43.43 14.96 10.31
CA PRO A 162 43.61 16.40 10.15
C PRO A 162 42.68 17.01 9.10
N ARG A 163 42.35 18.29 9.30
CA ARG A 163 41.54 19.09 8.37
C ARG A 163 42.25 19.29 7.03
N GLY A 164 41.49 19.27 5.93
CA GLY A 164 42.02 19.33 4.56
C GLY A 164 42.49 17.98 3.99
N ARG A 165 42.43 16.89 4.77
CA ARG A 165 42.69 15.52 4.28
C ARG A 165 41.45 14.89 3.68
N SER A 166 41.63 14.06 2.67
CA SER A 166 40.57 13.25 2.05
C SER A 166 40.03 12.23 3.04
N ALA A 167 38.71 12.06 3.10
CA ALA A 167 38.07 11.07 3.98
C ALA A 167 36.98 10.29 3.25
N THR A 168 36.62 9.13 3.79
CA THR A 168 35.58 8.25 3.23
C THR A 168 35.07 7.29 4.30
N ALA A 169 33.78 6.96 4.28
CA ALA A 169 33.20 5.92 5.14
C ALA A 169 33.71 4.50 4.81
N PHE A 170 34.41 4.29 3.69
CA PHE A 170 34.93 2.99 3.28
C PHE A 170 36.36 2.70 3.77
N TYR A 171 37.07 3.66 4.37
CA TYR A 171 38.38 3.43 4.99
C TYR A 171 38.21 3.22 6.52
N PRO A 172 38.59 2.06 7.10
CA PRO A 172 38.21 1.72 8.47
C PRO A 172 38.61 2.73 9.57
N PRO A 173 39.80 3.38 9.55
CA PRO A 173 40.13 4.45 10.50
C PRO A 173 39.16 5.64 10.44
N HIS A 174 38.79 6.09 9.24
CA HIS A 174 37.82 7.17 9.05
C HIS A 174 36.42 6.75 9.48
N LEU A 175 36.00 5.52 9.17
CA LEU A 175 34.70 4.98 9.59
C LEU A 175 34.58 4.90 11.11
N ALA A 176 35.65 4.53 11.82
CA ALA A 176 35.66 4.51 13.29
C ALA A 176 35.48 5.91 13.90
N GLU A 177 36.09 6.94 13.30
CA GLU A 177 35.91 8.34 13.71
C GLU A 177 34.50 8.86 13.37
N ILE A 178 33.95 8.53 12.19
CA ILE A 178 32.57 8.84 11.77
C ILE A 178 31.56 8.24 12.75
N LYS A 179 31.70 6.94 13.10
CA LYS A 179 30.81 6.28 14.07
C LYS A 179 30.87 6.97 15.43
N ALA A 180 32.06 7.12 16.01
CA ALA A 180 32.20 7.66 17.36
C ALA A 180 31.69 9.12 17.46
N LEU A 181 31.87 9.94 16.42
CA LEU A 181 31.29 11.29 16.37
C LEU A 181 29.77 11.25 16.15
N PHE A 182 29.27 10.38 15.29
CA PHE A 182 27.83 10.16 15.09
C PHE A 182 27.15 9.73 16.39
N ASP A 183 27.69 8.78 17.14
CA ASP A 183 27.07 8.24 18.36
C ASP A 183 26.89 9.34 19.43
N VAL A 184 27.89 10.22 19.61
CA VAL A 184 27.80 11.38 20.52
C VAL A 184 26.73 12.38 20.05
N LEU A 185 26.68 12.67 18.74
CA LEU A 185 25.69 13.58 18.15
C LEU A 185 24.28 13.00 18.20
N TYR A 186 24.10 11.71 17.94
CA TYR A 186 22.82 11.01 17.97
C TYR A 186 22.28 10.89 19.40
N THR A 187 23.15 10.56 20.37
CA THR A 187 22.74 10.35 21.77
C THR A 187 22.60 11.62 22.62
N SER A 188 22.96 12.80 22.08
CA SER A 188 22.75 14.11 22.74
C SER A 188 21.28 14.29 23.13
N LYS A 189 20.96 14.41 24.43
CA LYS A 189 19.57 14.30 24.93
C LYS A 189 18.69 15.51 24.58
N ASP A 190 19.29 16.61 24.15
CA ASP A 190 18.58 17.83 23.71
C ASP A 190 19.29 18.51 22.53
N PHE A 191 18.55 19.41 21.87
CA PHE A 191 19.04 20.15 20.70
C PHE A 191 20.19 21.11 21.02
N GLU A 192 20.23 21.70 22.23
CA GLU A 192 21.27 22.68 22.55
C GLU A 192 22.64 22.01 22.70
N THR A 193 22.66 20.84 23.33
CA THR A 193 23.84 19.97 23.43
C THR A 193 24.27 19.49 22.05
N PHE A 194 23.34 18.99 21.22
CA PHE A 194 23.62 18.64 19.83
C PHE A 194 24.19 19.83 19.04
N ALA A 195 23.64 21.03 19.20
CA ALA A 195 24.07 22.23 18.49
C ALA A 195 25.45 22.72 18.96
N VAL A 196 25.76 22.69 20.26
CA VAL A 196 27.09 23.03 20.78
C VAL A 196 28.12 22.00 20.31
N VAL A 197 27.86 20.70 20.42
CA VAL A 197 28.81 19.65 20.03
C VAL A 197 29.01 19.59 18.51
N SER A 198 27.96 19.77 17.70
CA SER A 198 28.08 19.85 16.23
C SER A 198 28.79 21.12 15.76
N THR A 199 28.63 22.26 16.46
CA THR A 199 29.40 23.49 16.18
C THR A 199 30.87 23.33 16.60
N TRP A 200 31.15 22.74 17.75
CA TRP A 200 32.52 22.51 18.24
C TRP A 200 33.29 21.52 17.34
N SER A 201 32.70 20.36 17.08
CA SER A 201 33.30 19.33 16.21
C SER A 201 33.54 19.82 14.78
N ARG A 202 32.82 20.85 14.33
CA ARG A 202 33.02 21.49 13.02
C ARG A 202 34.42 22.06 12.86
N ASP A 203 35.06 22.51 13.94
CA ASP A 203 36.36 23.19 13.88
C ASP A 203 37.54 22.31 14.33
N VAL A 204 37.30 21.23 15.09
CA VAL A 204 38.33 20.25 15.47
C VAL A 204 38.43 19.02 14.54
N SER A 205 37.31 18.47 14.06
CA SER A 205 37.29 17.24 13.24
C SER A 205 37.63 17.50 11.76
N ASN A 206 37.92 16.46 10.99
CA ASN A 206 38.00 16.57 9.53
C ASN A 206 36.65 17.00 8.92
N GLN A 207 36.67 17.85 7.89
CA GLN A 207 35.48 18.43 7.28
C GLN A 207 34.47 17.37 6.77
N ILE A 208 34.96 16.30 6.16
CA ILE A 208 34.11 15.26 5.55
C ILE A 208 33.58 14.31 6.62
N ILE A 209 34.41 13.90 7.58
CA ILE A 209 33.99 13.08 8.73
C ILE A 209 32.91 13.78 9.54
N TRP A 210 33.11 15.07 9.81
CA TRP A 210 32.14 15.94 10.48
C TRP A 210 30.84 16.05 9.67
N PHE A 211 30.93 16.29 8.36
CA PHE A 211 29.75 16.41 7.49
C PHE A 211 28.90 15.13 7.52
N PHE A 212 29.50 13.95 7.31
CA PHE A 212 28.77 12.68 7.39
C PHE A 212 28.12 12.47 8.77
N SER A 213 28.87 12.68 9.86
CA SER A 213 28.35 12.46 11.22
C SER A 213 27.20 13.41 11.59
N VAL A 214 27.31 14.69 11.22
CA VAL A 214 26.26 15.69 11.48
C VAL A 214 25.05 15.48 10.58
N VAL A 215 25.21 15.15 9.30
CA VAL A 215 24.08 14.89 8.40
C VAL A 215 23.32 13.63 8.84
N LEU A 216 24.01 12.52 9.11
CA LEU A 216 23.37 11.29 9.58
C LEU A 216 22.65 11.52 10.92
N ALA A 217 23.27 12.20 11.89
CA ALA A 217 22.60 12.54 13.14
C ALA A 217 21.38 13.46 12.92
N SER A 218 21.49 14.47 12.05
CA SER A 218 20.38 15.40 11.75
C SER A 218 19.16 14.68 11.17
N LEU A 219 19.38 13.71 10.27
CA LEU A 219 18.32 12.95 9.61
C LEU A 219 17.68 11.88 10.52
N THR A 220 18.44 11.31 11.46
CA THR A 220 18.01 10.15 12.28
C THR A 220 17.50 10.52 13.67
N ARG A 221 18.00 11.59 14.31
CA ARG A 221 17.56 12.02 15.64
C ARG A 221 16.09 12.43 15.63
N HIS A 222 15.32 12.00 16.64
CA HIS A 222 13.89 12.30 16.77
C HIS A 222 13.59 13.81 16.81
N ASP A 223 14.45 14.62 17.44
CA ASP A 223 14.19 16.04 17.66
C ASP A 223 14.65 16.96 16.52
N THR A 224 15.40 16.44 15.54
CA THR A 224 15.74 17.10 14.26
C THR A 224 15.15 16.37 13.05
N ARG A 225 14.40 15.29 13.27
CA ARG A 225 13.67 14.56 12.23
C ARG A 225 12.82 15.53 11.42
N ARG A 226 12.83 15.38 10.09
CA ARG A 226 12.21 16.29 9.11
C ARG A 226 12.91 17.66 8.92
N VAL A 227 14.05 17.94 9.56
CA VAL A 227 14.90 19.07 9.14
C VAL A 227 15.52 18.75 7.79
N ARG A 228 15.32 19.62 6.79
CA ARG A 228 15.98 19.49 5.48
C ARG A 228 17.43 19.98 5.59
N ILE A 229 18.39 19.14 5.19
CA ILE A 229 19.77 19.61 4.97
C ILE A 229 19.82 20.49 3.71
N PRO A 230 20.81 21.40 3.56
CA PRO A 230 21.09 21.97 2.24
C PRO A 230 21.47 20.85 1.28
N ASN A 231 21.05 20.95 0.01
CA ASN A 231 21.43 19.97 -1.02
C ASN A 231 22.96 19.84 -1.08
N VAL A 232 23.46 18.60 -1.09
CA VAL A 232 24.89 18.32 -0.93
C VAL A 232 25.74 18.88 -2.08
N GLN A 233 25.16 19.07 -3.27
CA GLN A 233 25.82 19.77 -4.38
C GLN A 233 26.17 21.24 -4.06
N VAL A 234 25.55 21.84 -3.04
CA VAL A 234 25.76 23.22 -2.59
C VAL A 234 26.75 23.29 -1.42
N THR A 235 26.88 22.22 -0.62
CA THR A 235 27.85 22.15 0.49
C THR A 235 29.19 21.56 0.08
N LEU A 236 29.20 20.60 -0.86
CA LEU A 236 30.37 19.87 -1.36
C LEU A 236 30.38 19.84 -2.91
N PRO A 237 30.35 20.99 -3.61
CA PRO A 237 30.19 21.06 -5.07
C PRO A 237 31.28 20.30 -5.85
N SER A 238 32.49 20.16 -5.29
CA SER A 238 33.60 19.40 -5.88
C SER A 238 33.27 17.93 -6.18
N TYR A 239 32.25 17.37 -5.53
CA TYR A 239 31.81 16.00 -5.71
C TYR A 239 30.74 15.80 -6.78
N PHE A 240 30.25 16.88 -7.39
CA PHE A 240 29.16 16.84 -8.39
C PHE A 240 29.51 17.54 -9.71
N TYR A 241 30.52 18.42 -9.71
CA TYR A 241 30.90 19.21 -10.89
C TYR A 241 32.31 18.90 -11.37
N ASN A 242 32.48 18.92 -12.69
CA ASN A 242 33.76 18.67 -13.36
C ASN A 242 34.74 19.86 -13.18
N LEU A 243 36.04 19.58 -13.30
CA LEU A 243 37.13 20.54 -13.02
C LEU A 243 37.05 21.84 -13.83
N ASP A 244 36.48 21.82 -15.03
CA ASP A 244 36.31 23.04 -15.84
C ASP A 244 35.29 24.04 -15.27
N VAL A 245 34.40 23.62 -14.37
CA VAL A 245 33.49 24.52 -13.64
C VAL A 245 34.28 25.35 -12.64
N PHE A 246 35.16 24.71 -11.86
CA PHE A 246 36.00 25.39 -10.86
C PHE A 246 37.13 26.21 -11.49
N THR A 247 37.70 25.76 -12.60
CA THR A 247 38.68 26.55 -13.37
C THR A 247 38.06 27.88 -13.82
N LYS A 248 36.90 27.84 -14.49
CA LYS A 248 36.19 29.07 -14.91
C LYS A 248 35.77 29.94 -13.73
N PHE A 249 35.32 29.33 -12.62
CA PHE A 249 34.93 30.08 -11.42
C PHE A 249 36.10 30.90 -10.88
N ASN A 250 37.30 30.31 -10.81
CA ASN A 250 38.51 31.02 -10.40
C ASN A 250 38.92 32.09 -11.43
N GLU A 251 38.87 31.77 -12.73
CA GLU A 251 39.12 32.75 -13.81
C GLU A 251 38.17 33.97 -13.70
N THR A 252 36.91 33.78 -13.30
CA THR A 252 35.94 34.87 -13.04
C THR A 252 36.11 35.58 -11.69
N GLN A 253 36.96 35.08 -10.78
CA GLN A 253 37.31 35.76 -9.52
C GLN A 253 38.54 36.67 -9.68
N ASP A 254 39.41 36.38 -10.65
CA ASP A 254 40.68 37.08 -10.90
C ASP A 254 40.54 38.27 -11.90
N ASP A 255 39.35 38.53 -12.46
CA ASP A 255 39.10 39.66 -13.38
C ASP A 255 38.49 40.88 -12.65
N ASP A 256 39.30 41.94 -12.53
CA ASP A 256 38.95 43.22 -11.88
C ASP A 256 37.80 44.00 -12.57
N GLN A 257 37.32 43.59 -13.76
CA GLN A 257 36.25 44.29 -14.50
C GLN A 257 34.90 43.54 -14.54
N CYS A 258 34.40 43.19 -13.35
CA CYS A 258 33.05 42.64 -13.17
C CYS A 258 31.92 43.66 -13.48
N ASP A 259 31.57 43.87 -14.76
CA ASP A 259 30.42 44.69 -15.18
C ASP A 259 29.62 44.08 -16.36
N ASN A 260 28.34 43.76 -16.11
CA ASN A 260 27.26 43.30 -17.02
C ASN A 260 27.00 41.77 -17.23
N SER A 261 25.80 41.40 -16.77
CA SER A 261 24.86 40.34 -17.22
C SER A 261 25.23 38.84 -17.18
N ASP A 262 26.31 38.36 -17.79
CA ASP A 262 26.40 36.93 -18.18
C ASP A 262 27.24 36.04 -17.23
N ASN A 263 26.97 36.11 -15.92
CA ASN A 263 27.71 35.35 -14.88
C ASN A 263 27.31 33.85 -14.75
N GLU A 264 26.88 33.20 -15.83
CA GLU A 264 26.39 31.80 -15.80
C GLU A 264 27.46 30.78 -16.25
N ILE A 265 27.97 29.98 -15.30
CA ILE A 265 28.92 28.88 -15.61
C ILE A 265 28.15 27.61 -15.97
N VAL A 266 27.99 27.36 -17.27
CA VAL A 266 27.39 26.12 -17.78
C VAL A 266 28.31 24.92 -17.52
N ALA A 267 27.92 24.07 -16.58
CA ALA A 267 28.50 22.75 -16.33
C ALA A 267 28.23 21.79 -17.50
N LYS A 268 29.16 20.86 -17.75
CA LYS A 268 29.12 19.92 -18.88
C LYS A 268 29.58 18.53 -18.45
N TYR A 269 28.90 17.50 -18.96
CA TYR A 269 29.27 16.09 -18.77
C TYR A 269 30.69 15.80 -19.29
N SER A 270 31.41 14.89 -18.64
CA SER A 270 32.83 14.55 -18.91
C SER A 270 33.12 14.34 -20.40
N LYS A 271 32.28 13.56 -21.09
CA LYS A 271 32.26 13.30 -22.54
C LYS A 271 32.44 14.54 -23.44
N ILE A 272 31.99 15.71 -22.98
CA ILE A 272 31.98 16.97 -23.75
C ILE A 272 33.28 17.78 -23.52
N VAL A 273 33.94 17.59 -22.37
CA VAL A 273 35.07 18.43 -21.92
C VAL A 273 36.41 17.67 -21.85
N SER A 274 36.37 16.38 -21.52
CA SER A 274 37.53 15.50 -21.43
C SER A 274 37.84 14.84 -22.77
N ARG A 275 39.07 15.06 -23.27
CA ARG A 275 39.57 14.37 -24.48
C ARG A 275 39.90 12.89 -24.25
N LEU A 276 39.91 12.42 -23.01
CA LEU A 276 40.15 11.02 -22.68
C LEU A 276 38.82 10.24 -22.72
N ASP A 277 37.81 10.73 -22.00
CA ASP A 277 36.48 10.11 -21.95
C ASP A 277 35.73 10.21 -23.29
N ALA A 278 36.04 11.19 -24.13
CA ALA A 278 35.51 11.28 -25.50
C ALA A 278 35.79 10.06 -26.40
N PHE A 279 36.68 9.14 -25.99
CA PHE A 279 36.96 7.87 -26.67
C PHE A 279 36.52 6.62 -25.89
N ASP A 280 36.04 6.75 -24.64
CA ASP A 280 35.51 5.60 -23.88
C ASP A 280 34.03 5.37 -24.25
N PRO A 281 33.62 4.14 -24.66
CA PRO A 281 32.23 3.84 -24.93
C PRO A 281 31.28 4.06 -23.75
N GLU A 282 31.72 3.89 -22.49
CA GLU A 282 30.88 4.13 -21.31
C GLU A 282 30.56 5.63 -21.14
N ALA A 283 31.42 6.53 -21.62
CA ALA A 283 31.15 7.96 -21.57
C ALA A 283 29.94 8.36 -22.43
N LEU A 284 29.42 7.47 -23.29
CA LEU A 284 28.17 7.70 -24.02
C LEU A 284 27.00 8.03 -23.08
N ILE A 285 26.93 7.35 -21.93
CA ILE A 285 25.84 7.43 -20.93
C ILE A 285 26.16 8.33 -19.73
N SER A 286 27.16 9.20 -19.86
CA SER A 286 27.52 10.24 -18.86
C SER A 286 26.36 11.13 -18.41
N TYR A 287 25.34 11.34 -19.25
CA TYR A 287 24.12 12.07 -18.87
C TYR A 287 23.28 11.39 -17.77
N PHE A 288 23.50 10.09 -17.53
CA PHE A 288 22.83 9.31 -16.48
C PHE A 288 23.75 9.10 -15.27
N THR A 289 25.04 8.84 -15.50
CA THR A 289 25.98 8.54 -14.41
C THR A 289 26.53 9.80 -13.72
N GLU A 290 26.54 10.95 -14.39
CA GLU A 290 26.84 12.28 -13.80
C GLU A 290 25.56 13.10 -13.52
N ASP A 291 24.39 12.46 -13.45
CA ASP A 291 23.16 13.14 -13.08
C ASP A 291 23.11 13.38 -11.56
N VAL A 292 23.07 14.66 -11.19
CA VAL A 292 23.13 15.10 -9.78
C VAL A 292 21.90 14.65 -8.98
N GLY A 293 20.77 14.34 -9.63
CA GLY A 293 19.61 13.71 -9.01
C GLY A 293 19.86 12.25 -8.68
N VAL A 294 20.46 11.47 -9.59
CA VAL A 294 20.88 10.08 -9.37
C VAL A 294 21.94 9.98 -8.26
N GLU A 295 22.88 10.91 -8.22
CA GLU A 295 23.94 10.99 -7.19
C GLU A 295 23.38 11.32 -5.80
N ASN A 296 22.52 12.34 -5.69
CA ASN A 296 21.84 12.64 -4.44
C ASN A 296 20.93 11.47 -4.01
N PHE A 297 20.21 10.84 -4.94
CA PHE A 297 19.38 9.66 -4.66
C PHE A 297 20.20 8.51 -4.05
N TYR A 298 21.32 8.14 -4.66
CA TYR A 298 22.18 7.07 -4.12
C TYR A 298 22.80 7.44 -2.76
N PHE A 299 23.18 8.71 -2.57
CA PHE A 299 23.63 9.21 -1.27
C PHE A 299 22.53 9.09 -0.20
N TYR A 300 21.31 9.56 -0.47
CA TYR A 300 20.20 9.48 0.49
C TYR A 300 19.77 8.03 0.76
N GLN A 301 19.75 7.15 -0.25
CA GLN A 301 19.53 5.72 -0.07
C GLN A 301 20.61 5.07 0.81
N SER A 302 21.87 5.50 0.66
CA SER A 302 23.00 5.08 1.53
C SER A 302 22.96 5.71 2.93
N ALA A 303 22.13 6.73 3.15
CA ALA A 303 21.98 7.46 4.42
C ALA A 303 20.69 7.12 5.20
N ASP A 304 19.67 6.56 4.53
CA ASP A 304 18.41 6.04 5.11
C ASP A 304 18.67 4.94 6.13
N VAL A 305 19.44 3.92 5.73
CA VAL A 305 19.96 2.86 6.61
C VAL A 305 21.43 2.62 6.24
N PRO A 306 22.39 3.38 6.81
CA PRO A 306 23.80 3.19 6.55
C PRO A 306 24.24 1.76 6.82
N PHE A 307 25.15 1.21 6.00
CA PHE A 307 25.62 -0.19 6.10
C PHE A 307 26.21 -0.56 7.48
N PHE A 308 26.53 0.45 8.29
CA PHE A 308 27.10 0.31 9.63
C PHE A 308 26.11 0.61 10.78
N MET A 309 24.84 0.86 10.48
CA MET A 309 23.77 1.12 11.43
C MET A 309 22.71 0.01 11.45
N ASN A 310 22.11 -0.17 12.63
CA ASN A 310 20.88 -0.93 12.81
C ASN A 310 19.69 0.07 12.80
N ARG A 311 18.49 -0.41 12.46
CA ARG A 311 17.33 0.45 12.12
C ARG A 311 16.94 1.45 13.23
N PRO A 312 16.70 2.74 12.90
CA PRO A 312 16.07 3.69 13.82
C PRO A 312 14.54 3.55 13.86
N GLU A 313 13.93 4.05 14.94
CA GLU A 313 12.50 3.84 15.27
C GLU A 313 11.53 4.78 14.53
N TYR A 314 10.22 4.53 14.63
CA TYR A 314 9.16 5.33 14.01
C TYR A 314 8.83 6.62 14.78
N ASP A 315 8.28 7.61 14.08
CA ASP A 315 7.71 8.83 14.68
C ASP A 315 6.32 8.53 15.27
N ILE A 316 6.30 8.41 16.59
CA ILE A 316 5.16 7.98 17.41
C ILE A 316 4.47 9.18 18.10
N ASP A 317 5.11 10.35 18.15
CA ASP A 317 4.73 11.43 19.07
C ASP A 317 3.62 12.37 18.57
N THR A 318 3.06 12.12 17.39
CA THR A 318 1.97 12.94 16.83
C THR A 318 0.58 12.45 17.27
N TYR A 319 0.24 11.17 17.05
CA TYR A 319 -1.08 10.65 17.44
C TYR A 319 -1.27 10.61 18.97
N ARG A 320 -0.19 10.35 19.72
CA ARG A 320 -0.18 10.39 21.19
C ARG A 320 -0.68 11.73 21.73
N ARG A 321 -0.39 12.87 21.07
CA ARG A 321 -0.82 14.21 21.54
C ARG A 321 -2.33 14.41 21.42
N ASP A 322 -2.91 14.10 20.26
CA ASP A 322 -4.36 14.30 20.04
C ASP A 322 -5.21 13.29 20.86
N LEU A 323 -4.72 12.06 21.05
CA LEU A 323 -5.30 11.11 22.01
C LEU A 323 -5.10 11.55 23.47
N GLN A 324 -3.94 12.07 23.86
CA GLN A 324 -3.68 12.54 25.24
C GLN A 324 -4.57 13.72 25.62
N ALA A 325 -4.92 14.58 24.65
CA ALA A 325 -5.87 15.68 24.85
C ALA A 325 -7.32 15.20 25.03
N SER A 326 -7.73 14.13 24.34
CA SER A 326 -9.13 13.68 24.25
C SER A 326 -9.46 12.50 25.18
N PHE A 327 -8.44 11.72 25.54
CA PHE A 327 -8.47 10.45 26.25
C PHE A 327 -7.24 10.27 27.18
N PRO A 328 -6.92 11.25 28.05
CA PRO A 328 -5.69 11.24 28.85
C PRO A 328 -5.52 9.97 29.71
N ASP A 329 -6.61 9.43 30.24
CA ASP A 329 -6.60 8.23 31.08
C ASP A 329 -6.21 6.97 30.29
N ILE A 330 -6.62 6.86 29.02
CA ILE A 330 -6.32 5.71 28.15
C ILE A 330 -4.85 5.73 27.75
N VAL A 331 -4.32 6.90 27.34
CA VAL A 331 -2.89 7.05 27.00
C VAL A 331 -2.00 6.82 28.22
N SER A 332 -2.39 7.35 29.40
CA SER A 332 -1.67 7.14 30.66
C SER A 332 -1.64 5.66 31.08
N LYS A 333 -2.75 4.93 30.92
CA LYS A 333 -2.79 3.47 31.14
C LYS A 333 -1.90 2.73 30.13
N ALA A 334 -2.09 2.98 28.84
CA ALA A 334 -1.35 2.31 27.76
C ALA A 334 0.17 2.51 27.87
N ALA A 335 0.63 3.71 28.22
CA ALA A 335 2.06 4.03 28.37
C ALA A 335 2.75 3.31 29.54
N ASN A 336 1.99 2.73 30.48
CA ASN A 336 2.51 1.93 31.60
C ASN A 336 2.20 0.43 31.43
N PHE A 337 1.47 0.05 30.38
CA PHE A 337 0.94 -1.28 30.17
C PHE A 337 2.01 -2.26 29.64
N LYS A 338 1.93 -3.52 30.06
CA LYS A 338 2.83 -4.60 29.64
C LYS A 338 2.05 -5.81 29.16
N VAL A 339 2.72 -6.72 28.45
CA VAL A 339 2.07 -7.92 27.92
C VAL A 339 1.55 -8.82 29.05
N GLU A 340 2.21 -8.86 30.21
CA GLU A 340 1.78 -9.65 31.37
C GLU A 340 0.52 -9.07 32.03
N ASP A 341 0.27 -7.77 31.92
CA ASP A 341 -0.92 -7.11 32.50
C ASP A 341 -2.22 -7.63 31.86
N LEU A 342 -2.14 -8.22 30.65
CA LEU A 342 -3.25 -8.88 29.97
C LEU A 342 -3.91 -9.99 30.79
N LEU A 343 -3.16 -10.69 31.64
CA LEU A 343 -3.72 -11.70 32.56
C LEU A 343 -4.65 -11.07 33.61
N THR A 344 -4.50 -9.77 33.88
CA THR A 344 -5.30 -9.00 34.85
C THR A 344 -6.26 -8.00 34.20
N ALA A 345 -6.18 -7.82 32.88
CA ALA A 345 -7.09 -6.97 32.11
C ALA A 345 -8.47 -7.62 31.95
N ASN A 346 -9.48 -6.83 31.55
CA ASN A 346 -10.83 -7.33 31.31
C ASN A 346 -10.94 -7.98 29.91
N VAL A 347 -10.15 -9.03 29.70
CA VAL A 347 -9.91 -9.77 28.45
C VAL A 347 -10.18 -11.26 28.74
N ASP A 348 -10.39 -12.07 27.70
CA ASP A 348 -10.36 -13.52 27.91
C ASP A 348 -8.97 -14.03 28.33
N GLN A 349 -8.95 -15.09 29.14
CA GLN A 349 -7.73 -15.59 29.76
C GLN A 349 -6.95 -16.53 28.85
N ASP A 350 -7.63 -17.31 28.00
CA ASP A 350 -6.94 -18.20 27.06
C ASP A 350 -6.36 -17.38 25.89
N ALA A 351 -7.11 -16.37 25.45
CA ALA A 351 -6.65 -15.28 24.57
C ALA A 351 -5.36 -14.60 25.07
N ALA A 352 -5.39 -14.10 26.32
CA ALA A 352 -4.24 -13.42 26.92
C ALA A 352 -3.02 -14.35 27.04
N GLN A 353 -3.21 -15.60 27.50
CA GLN A 353 -2.14 -16.60 27.59
C GLN A 353 -1.55 -16.96 26.22
N ALA A 354 -2.39 -17.09 25.20
CA ALA A 354 -1.93 -17.33 23.84
C ALA A 354 -1.07 -16.14 23.35
N TYR A 355 -1.50 -14.89 23.55
CA TYR A 355 -0.72 -13.74 23.07
C TYR A 355 0.58 -13.55 23.83
N ILE A 356 0.57 -13.69 25.17
CA ILE A 356 1.79 -13.69 25.99
C ILE A 356 2.77 -14.76 25.50
N LYS A 357 2.27 -15.96 25.14
CA LYS A 357 3.11 -17.04 24.59
C LYS A 357 3.77 -16.64 23.26
N VAL A 358 3.06 -16.00 22.33
CA VAL A 358 3.67 -15.61 21.05
C VAL A 358 4.55 -14.37 21.19
N TYR A 359 4.11 -13.35 21.93
CA TYR A 359 4.91 -12.20 22.33
C TYR A 359 6.28 -12.61 22.89
N ASN A 360 6.30 -13.58 23.81
CA ASN A 360 7.53 -14.09 24.43
C ASN A 360 8.36 -15.02 23.52
N ASN A 361 7.79 -15.57 22.44
CA ASN A 361 8.52 -16.34 21.44
C ASN A 361 9.17 -15.45 20.36
N GLY A 362 8.92 -14.14 20.42
CA GLY A 362 9.28 -13.19 19.37
C GLY A 362 8.05 -12.81 18.55
N ILE A 363 7.90 -11.51 18.35
CA ILE A 363 6.91 -10.90 17.46
C ILE A 363 7.61 -10.03 16.44
N LEU A 364 6.85 -9.69 15.41
CA LEU A 364 7.26 -8.88 14.29
C LEU A 364 7.79 -7.49 14.71
N PRO A 365 9.04 -7.17 14.35
CA PRO A 365 9.56 -5.81 14.45
C PRO A 365 8.75 -4.76 13.68
N LEU A 366 8.87 -3.51 14.08
CA LEU A 366 8.28 -2.34 13.43
C LEU A 366 8.95 -2.00 12.08
N GLY A 367 8.20 -1.35 11.18
CA GLY A 367 8.74 -0.81 9.91
C GLY A 367 8.97 -1.86 8.83
N ARG A 368 8.03 -2.78 8.74
CA ARG A 368 8.12 -4.13 8.19
C ARG A 368 6.74 -4.37 7.52
N SER A 369 6.63 -4.81 6.26
CA SER A 369 5.36 -5.06 5.55
C SER A 369 4.46 -6.09 6.26
N ALA A 370 3.47 -6.66 5.58
CA ALA A 370 2.32 -7.24 6.28
C ALA A 370 1.47 -8.08 5.35
N SER A 371 0.91 -9.20 5.79
CA SER A 371 0.13 -10.09 4.91
C SER A 371 -0.51 -11.25 5.66
N GLY A 372 -1.80 -11.14 5.95
CA GLY A 372 -2.53 -12.16 6.69
C GLY A 372 -2.73 -13.45 5.92
N PHE A 373 -2.08 -13.62 4.76
CA PHE A 373 -2.12 -14.83 3.96
C PHE A 373 -0.88 -15.73 4.12
N TYR A 374 0.24 -15.27 4.70
CA TYR A 374 1.39 -16.15 4.91
C TYR A 374 1.31 -16.87 6.26
N PRO A 375 1.62 -18.17 6.41
CA PRO A 375 1.19 -18.90 7.61
C PRO A 375 1.93 -18.55 8.93
N PRO A 376 3.24 -18.26 8.94
CA PRO A 376 3.87 -17.63 10.10
C PRO A 376 3.41 -16.18 10.33
N HIS A 377 3.00 -15.49 9.25
CA HIS A 377 2.20 -14.26 9.27
C HIS A 377 0.73 -14.57 9.62
N LEU A 378 0.42 -15.67 10.30
CA LEU A 378 -0.93 -16.02 10.76
C LEU A 378 -0.88 -16.61 12.17
N ALA A 379 0.24 -16.40 12.86
CA ALA A 379 0.57 -17.04 14.14
C ALA A 379 0.91 -16.05 15.27
N GLU A 380 1.18 -14.76 14.98
CA GLU A 380 1.33 -13.73 16.01
C GLU A 380 0.06 -12.97 16.20
N VAL A 381 -0.46 -12.28 15.17
CA VAL A 381 -1.63 -11.49 15.47
C VAL A 381 -2.79 -12.42 15.83
N LYS A 382 -2.77 -13.74 15.47
CA LYS A 382 -3.60 -14.89 16.01
C LYS A 382 -3.08 -15.51 17.31
N PRO A 383 -2.54 -14.70 18.22
CA PRO A 383 -3.41 -14.37 19.35
C PRO A 383 -3.58 -12.87 19.76
N PHE A 384 -2.90 -11.89 19.17
CA PHE A 384 -3.07 -10.46 19.50
C PHE A 384 -4.53 -9.95 19.46
N PHE A 385 -5.31 -10.08 18.38
CA PHE A 385 -6.72 -9.65 18.44
C PHE A 385 -7.56 -10.56 19.36
N ASP A 386 -7.07 -11.74 19.79
CA ASP A 386 -7.69 -12.49 20.92
C ASP A 386 -7.80 -11.58 22.13
N VAL A 387 -6.81 -10.72 22.32
CA VAL A 387 -6.87 -9.63 23.29
C VAL A 387 -7.89 -8.53 22.91
N LEU A 388 -7.91 -8.09 21.65
CA LEU A 388 -8.73 -6.95 21.17
C LEU A 388 -10.24 -7.20 21.10
N TYR A 389 -10.75 -8.28 20.49
CA TYR A 389 -12.21 -8.51 20.45
C TYR A 389 -12.69 -9.14 21.77
N THR A 390 -11.97 -10.07 22.41
CA THR A 390 -12.43 -10.58 23.71
C THR A 390 -12.36 -9.57 24.87
N SER A 391 -11.72 -8.41 24.70
CA SER A 391 -11.81 -7.28 25.62
C SER A 391 -13.29 -6.96 25.93
N LYS A 392 -13.74 -7.26 27.16
CA LYS A 392 -15.16 -7.32 27.52
C LYS A 392 -15.81 -5.92 27.56
N ASP A 393 -15.02 -4.84 27.50
CA ASP A 393 -15.46 -3.45 27.38
C ASP A 393 -14.58 -2.63 26.42
N PHE A 394 -15.10 -1.46 26.03
CA PHE A 394 -14.43 -0.53 25.11
C PHE A 394 -13.17 0.11 25.70
N GLU A 395 -13.10 0.30 27.03
CA GLU A 395 -11.95 0.97 27.65
C GLU A 395 -10.72 0.06 27.63
N THR A 396 -10.92 -1.24 27.90
CA THR A 396 -9.89 -2.27 27.79
C THR A 396 -9.41 -2.42 26.35
N PHE A 397 -10.35 -2.52 25.39
CA PHE A 397 -10.00 -2.49 23.96
C PHE A 397 -9.20 -1.24 23.57
N ALA A 398 -9.59 -0.06 24.06
CA ALA A 398 -8.93 1.21 23.77
C ALA A 398 -7.52 1.30 24.39
N VAL A 399 -7.31 0.80 25.61
CA VAL A 399 -5.99 0.73 26.26
C VAL A 399 -5.08 -0.25 25.52
N VAL A 400 -5.55 -1.48 25.24
CA VAL A 400 -4.75 -2.50 24.54
C VAL A 400 -4.43 -2.05 23.11
N SER A 401 -5.38 -1.49 22.37
CA SER A 401 -5.14 -0.98 21.00
C SER A 401 -4.26 0.27 20.97
N THR A 402 -4.23 1.09 22.04
CA THR A 402 -3.27 2.21 22.15
C THR A 402 -1.86 1.72 22.48
N TRP A 403 -1.72 0.75 23.39
CA TRP A 403 -0.45 0.14 23.80
C TRP A 403 0.21 -0.66 22.68
N SER A 404 -0.53 -1.59 22.08
CA SER A 404 -0.04 -2.47 21.01
C SER A 404 0.44 -1.71 19.77
N ARG A 405 0.01 -0.45 19.57
CA ARG A 405 0.44 0.42 18.47
C ARG A 405 1.93 0.77 18.51
N ASP A 406 2.54 0.63 19.68
CA ASP A 406 3.94 0.96 19.94
C ASP A 406 4.86 -0.28 20.03
N VAL A 407 4.28 -1.50 20.10
CA VAL A 407 5.04 -2.77 20.23
C VAL A 407 4.74 -3.79 19.13
N SER A 408 3.53 -3.78 18.57
CA SER A 408 3.11 -4.58 17.42
C SER A 408 3.29 -3.79 16.14
N ASN A 409 3.53 -4.48 15.03
CA ASN A 409 3.75 -3.86 13.73
C ASN A 409 2.61 -2.96 13.24
N GLN A 410 2.95 -1.84 12.61
CA GLN A 410 2.03 -0.81 12.15
C GLN A 410 0.89 -1.34 11.29
N MET A 411 1.16 -2.19 10.30
CA MET A 411 0.14 -2.66 9.37
C MET A 411 -0.78 -3.73 9.96
N LEU A 412 -0.34 -4.38 11.04
CA LEU A 412 -0.97 -5.60 11.53
C LEU A 412 -1.60 -5.43 12.89
N TRP A 413 -1.06 -4.49 13.66
CA TRP A 413 -1.84 -3.59 14.47
C TRP A 413 -2.99 -2.95 13.68
N PHE A 414 -2.76 -2.37 12.48
CA PHE A 414 -3.84 -1.76 11.70
C PHE A 414 -4.90 -2.78 11.28
N PHE A 415 -4.48 -3.94 10.75
CA PHE A 415 -5.36 -5.05 10.42
C PHE A 415 -6.15 -5.53 11.65
N CYS A 416 -5.45 -5.85 12.76
CA CYS A 416 -6.04 -6.16 14.08
C CYS A 416 -7.15 -5.17 14.47
N VAL A 417 -6.79 -3.88 14.57
CA VAL A 417 -7.65 -2.87 15.18
C VAL A 417 -8.79 -2.50 14.25
N VAL A 418 -8.60 -2.49 12.93
CA VAL A 418 -9.69 -2.29 11.97
C VAL A 418 -10.64 -3.48 11.98
N LEU A 419 -10.16 -4.72 11.84
CA LEU A 419 -11.02 -5.89 11.87
C LEU A 419 -11.76 -5.99 13.22
N ALA A 420 -11.10 -5.75 14.36
CA ALA A 420 -11.75 -5.75 15.68
C ALA A 420 -12.80 -4.64 15.80
N THR A 421 -12.50 -3.44 15.32
CA THR A 421 -13.48 -2.32 15.28
C THR A 421 -14.72 -2.70 14.47
N LEU A 422 -14.52 -3.34 13.32
CA LEU A 422 -15.58 -3.75 12.40
C LEU A 422 -16.40 -4.97 12.89
N THR A 423 -15.83 -5.86 13.70
CA THR A 423 -16.49 -7.13 14.09
C THR A 423 -17.09 -7.10 15.49
N ARG A 424 -16.43 -6.48 16.48
CA ARG A 424 -16.95 -6.35 17.86
C ARG A 424 -18.33 -5.69 17.89
N HIS A 425 -19.30 -6.31 18.57
CA HIS A 425 -20.68 -5.79 18.65
C HIS A 425 -20.78 -4.35 19.16
N ASP A 426 -19.83 -3.89 19.99
CA ASP A 426 -19.86 -2.57 20.62
C ASP A 426 -19.21 -1.46 19.77
N THR A 427 -18.54 -1.81 18.67
CA THR A 427 -17.93 -0.88 17.70
C THR A 427 -18.31 -1.12 16.24
N ARG A 428 -18.95 -2.25 15.86
CA ARG A 428 -19.35 -2.63 14.48
C ARG A 428 -20.17 -1.60 13.67
N ARG A 429 -20.63 -0.51 14.31
CA ARG A 429 -21.34 0.62 13.69
C ARG A 429 -20.52 1.91 13.61
N VAL A 430 -19.30 1.91 14.14
CA VAL A 430 -18.32 2.98 14.01
C VAL A 430 -17.76 2.93 12.59
N ARG A 431 -17.89 4.04 11.86
CA ARG A 431 -17.22 4.21 10.57
C ARG A 431 -15.71 4.34 10.84
N ILE A 432 -14.86 3.69 10.04
CA ILE A 432 -13.41 3.95 10.06
C ILE A 432 -13.07 5.14 9.13
N PRO A 433 -11.90 5.78 9.26
CA PRO A 433 -11.43 6.73 8.24
C PRO A 433 -11.21 6.01 6.90
N ASN A 434 -11.30 6.73 5.79
CA ASN A 434 -11.15 6.16 4.45
C ASN A 434 -9.77 5.50 4.32
N VAL A 435 -9.68 4.19 4.05
CA VAL A 435 -8.39 3.47 4.09
C VAL A 435 -7.40 4.00 3.03
N HIS A 436 -7.90 4.53 1.91
CA HIS A 436 -7.07 5.19 0.90
C HIS A 436 -6.45 6.52 1.35
N GLU A 437 -6.92 7.12 2.44
CA GLU A 437 -6.35 8.31 3.08
C GLU A 437 -5.42 7.93 4.27
N ILE A 438 -5.57 6.73 4.83
CA ILE A 438 -4.68 6.20 5.89
C ILE A 438 -3.42 5.54 5.29
N LEU A 439 -3.62 4.76 4.21
CA LEU A 439 -2.61 3.90 3.59
C LEU A 439 -2.47 4.19 2.08
N PRO A 440 -2.26 5.45 1.66
CA PRO A 440 -2.32 5.85 0.25
C PRO A 440 -1.34 5.10 -0.68
N ASN A 441 -0.27 4.53 -0.13
CA ASN A 441 0.71 3.71 -0.85
C ASN A 441 0.09 2.52 -1.61
N TYR A 442 -1.02 1.98 -1.10
CA TYR A 442 -1.75 0.87 -1.74
C TYR A 442 -2.83 1.31 -2.74
N PHE A 443 -3.15 2.61 -2.80
CA PHE A 443 -4.29 3.15 -3.56
C PHE A 443 -3.88 4.14 -4.66
N TYR A 444 -2.68 4.71 -4.58
CA TYR A 444 -2.17 5.66 -5.57
C TYR A 444 -0.82 5.22 -6.14
N ASN A 445 -0.60 5.58 -7.40
CA ASN A 445 0.63 5.33 -8.11
C ASN A 445 1.78 6.19 -7.55
N LEU A 446 3.03 5.73 -7.70
CA LEU A 446 4.21 6.37 -7.12
C LEU A 446 4.33 7.86 -7.48
N ASP A 447 3.93 8.27 -8.69
CA ASP A 447 3.98 9.68 -9.10
C ASP A 447 3.05 10.60 -8.28
N VAL A 448 2.02 10.07 -7.64
CA VAL A 448 1.14 10.79 -6.71
C VAL A 448 1.83 10.96 -5.35
N LEU A 449 2.52 9.92 -4.88
CA LEU A 449 3.23 9.89 -3.60
C LEU A 449 4.52 10.73 -3.66
N THR A 450 5.22 10.68 -4.80
CA THR A 450 6.35 11.57 -5.10
C THR A 450 5.90 13.03 -5.10
N LYS A 451 4.84 13.39 -5.83
CA LYS A 451 4.27 14.75 -5.79
C LYS A 451 3.79 15.15 -4.41
N PHE A 452 3.24 14.23 -3.62
CA PHE A 452 2.87 14.53 -2.25
C PHE A 452 4.08 14.90 -1.41
N ASN A 453 5.19 14.17 -1.53
CA ASN A 453 6.44 14.51 -0.87
C ASN A 453 7.03 15.84 -1.41
N GLU A 454 6.97 16.08 -2.72
CA GLU A 454 7.35 17.37 -3.33
C GLU A 454 6.49 18.53 -2.77
N THR A 455 5.18 18.36 -2.63
CA THR A 455 4.29 19.34 -1.98
C THR A 455 4.68 19.51 -0.52
N GLN A 456 4.88 18.43 0.25
CA GLN A 456 5.37 18.46 1.65
C GLN A 456 6.72 19.20 1.80
N ASP A 457 7.47 19.33 0.71
CA ASP A 457 8.77 19.99 0.61
C ASP A 457 8.76 21.42 0.00
N ASP A 458 7.60 21.92 -0.47
CA ASP A 458 7.39 23.36 -0.76
C ASP A 458 6.94 24.11 0.51
N ASP A 459 7.40 25.35 0.67
CA ASP A 459 7.33 26.13 1.91
C ASP A 459 6.39 27.38 1.81
N GLN A 460 5.81 27.68 0.65
CA GLN A 460 5.11 28.95 0.35
C GLN A 460 3.55 28.89 0.39
N CYS A 461 2.88 28.91 1.57
CA CYS A 461 1.39 28.96 1.77
C CYS A 461 0.79 30.12 0.89
N GLY A 462 0.47 29.87 -0.39
CA GLY A 462 -0.24 30.79 -1.29
C GLY A 462 -0.12 30.61 -2.82
N ASN A 463 0.84 29.84 -3.37
CA ASN A 463 1.12 29.84 -4.83
C ASN A 463 1.16 28.48 -5.59
N SER A 464 1.16 27.31 -4.94
CA SER A 464 1.25 26.00 -5.63
C SER A 464 -0.12 25.33 -5.84
N ASP A 465 -0.23 24.49 -6.88
CA ASP A 465 -1.34 23.55 -7.07
C ASP A 465 -1.20 22.40 -6.05
N ASN A 466 -2.07 22.33 -5.05
CA ASN A 466 -2.07 21.29 -4.00
C ASN A 466 -3.15 20.22 -4.26
N GLN A 467 -3.77 20.25 -5.45
CA GLN A 467 -4.51 19.14 -6.05
C GLN A 467 -3.57 18.30 -6.92
N ILE A 468 -3.04 17.24 -6.34
CA ILE A 468 -2.23 16.25 -7.04
C ILE A 468 -3.14 15.42 -7.95
N VAL A 469 -3.10 15.69 -9.26
CA VAL A 469 -3.88 14.93 -10.25
C VAL A 469 -3.31 13.51 -10.37
N ALA A 470 -4.04 12.54 -9.81
CA ALA A 470 -3.74 11.12 -9.91
C ALA A 470 -4.11 10.57 -11.29
N LYS A 471 -3.17 9.82 -11.86
CA LYS A 471 -3.29 9.19 -13.18
C LYS A 471 -3.14 7.69 -13.04
N TYR A 472 -3.99 6.96 -13.74
CA TYR A 472 -3.97 5.49 -13.79
C TYR A 472 -2.69 4.95 -14.44
N SER A 473 -2.27 3.73 -14.05
CA SER A 473 -0.98 3.11 -14.46
C SER A 473 -0.72 3.24 -15.96
N LYS A 474 -1.70 2.93 -16.81
CA LYS A 474 -1.69 3.08 -18.28
C LYS A 474 -1.10 4.41 -18.79
N ILE A 475 -1.24 5.50 -18.03
CA ILE A 475 -0.82 6.86 -18.43
C ILE A 475 0.60 7.19 -17.92
N VAL A 476 1.03 6.59 -16.80
CA VAL A 476 2.29 6.93 -16.10
C VAL A 476 3.37 5.86 -16.21
N SER A 477 2.97 4.58 -16.23
CA SER A 477 3.83 3.42 -16.43
C SER A 477 3.96 3.10 -17.91
N ARG A 478 5.20 3.12 -18.41
CA ARG A 478 5.52 2.69 -19.79
C ARG A 478 5.41 1.18 -19.99
N LEU A 479 5.32 0.39 -18.92
CA LEU A 479 5.18 -1.07 -19.01
C LEU A 479 3.71 -1.43 -19.22
N ASP A 480 2.83 -0.91 -18.36
CA ASP A 480 1.38 -1.13 -18.47
C ASP A 480 0.79 -0.47 -19.71
N ALA A 481 1.38 0.62 -20.22
CA ALA A 481 0.97 1.25 -21.48
C ALA A 481 0.94 0.32 -22.71
N PHE A 482 1.61 -0.84 -22.66
CA PHE A 482 1.59 -1.87 -23.70
C PHE A 482 0.79 -3.14 -23.35
N ASP A 483 0.36 -3.34 -22.09
CA ASP A 483 -0.48 -4.49 -21.73
C ASP A 483 -1.96 -4.18 -22.02
N PRO A 484 -2.70 -5.04 -22.74
CA PRO A 484 -4.11 -4.84 -23.01
C PRO A 484 -5.00 -4.70 -21.76
N GLU A 485 -4.62 -5.30 -20.62
CA GLU A 485 -5.38 -5.18 -19.36
C GLU A 485 -5.37 -3.74 -18.81
N ALA A 486 -4.32 -2.97 -19.08
CA ALA A 486 -4.23 -1.59 -18.63
C ALA A 486 -5.32 -0.69 -19.25
N LEU A 487 -5.99 -1.12 -20.33
CA LEU A 487 -7.16 -0.41 -20.89
C LEU A 487 -8.29 -0.20 -19.87
N ILE A 488 -8.42 -1.09 -18.88
CA ILE A 488 -9.44 -1.07 -17.82
C ILE A 488 -8.90 -0.66 -16.44
N SER A 489 -7.70 -0.08 -16.39
CA SER A 489 -7.07 0.49 -15.19
C SER A 489 -7.99 1.43 -14.38
N TYR A 490 -8.89 2.17 -15.02
CA TYR A 490 -9.86 3.02 -14.31
C TYR A 490 -10.89 2.28 -13.46
N PHE A 491 -10.99 0.95 -13.61
CA PHE A 491 -11.84 0.07 -12.80
C PHE A 491 -11.01 -0.74 -11.82
N THR A 492 -9.85 -1.24 -12.23
CA THR A 492 -9.00 -2.08 -11.37
C THR A 492 -8.19 -1.25 -10.35
N GLU A 493 -7.90 0.03 -10.63
CA GLU A 493 -7.29 1.01 -9.71
C GLU A 493 -8.31 2.05 -9.17
N ASP A 494 -9.62 1.74 -9.21
CA ASP A 494 -10.62 2.58 -8.53
C ASP A 494 -10.62 2.27 -7.04
N VAL A 495 -10.30 3.29 -6.24
CA VAL A 495 -10.14 3.17 -4.77
C VAL A 495 -11.39 2.64 -4.05
N GLY A 496 -12.58 2.74 -4.66
CA GLY A 496 -13.82 2.18 -4.11
C GLY A 496 -13.95 0.67 -4.33
N VAL A 497 -13.43 0.12 -5.43
CA VAL A 497 -13.42 -1.34 -5.68
C VAL A 497 -12.49 -2.04 -4.69
N GLU A 498 -11.32 -1.45 -4.47
CA GLU A 498 -10.30 -1.90 -3.50
C GLU A 498 -10.83 -1.85 -2.07
N ASN A 499 -11.38 -0.70 -1.66
CA ASN A 499 -12.00 -0.56 -0.34
C ASN A 499 -13.18 -1.55 -0.18
N PHE A 500 -14.01 -1.75 -1.20
CA PHE A 500 -15.10 -2.73 -1.13
C PHE A 500 -14.58 -4.17 -0.96
N TYR A 501 -13.55 -4.58 -1.70
CA TYR A 501 -12.96 -5.91 -1.53
C TYR A 501 -12.34 -6.12 -0.13
N PHE A 502 -11.67 -5.10 0.39
CA PHE A 502 -11.19 -5.09 1.77
C PHE A 502 -12.33 -5.26 2.77
N TYR A 503 -13.40 -4.44 2.70
CA TYR A 503 -14.55 -4.53 3.61
C TYR A 503 -15.31 -5.86 3.49
N GLN A 504 -15.36 -6.45 2.30
CA GLN A 504 -15.96 -7.78 2.08
C GLN A 504 -15.11 -8.89 2.70
N SER A 505 -13.79 -8.81 2.58
CA SER A 505 -12.83 -9.70 3.25
C SER A 505 -12.85 -9.52 4.77
N ALA A 506 -13.10 -8.30 5.25
CA ALA A 506 -13.17 -7.92 6.67
C ALA A 506 -14.48 -8.30 7.37
N ASP A 507 -15.54 -8.63 6.62
CA ASP A 507 -16.84 -9.05 7.19
C ASP A 507 -16.81 -10.54 7.60
N VAL A 508 -15.99 -11.37 6.95
CA VAL A 508 -15.69 -12.75 7.35
C VAL A 508 -14.24 -13.16 6.96
N PRO A 509 -13.20 -12.65 7.65
CA PRO A 509 -11.80 -13.02 7.37
C PRO A 509 -11.57 -14.55 7.38
N PHE A 510 -10.63 -15.05 6.57
CA PHE A 510 -10.59 -16.49 6.25
C PHE A 510 -10.12 -17.38 7.41
N PHE A 511 -9.23 -16.89 8.27
CA PHE A 511 -8.80 -17.57 9.50
C PHE A 511 -9.93 -17.66 10.54
N MET A 512 -11.03 -16.92 10.36
CA MET A 512 -12.21 -17.06 11.21
C MET A 512 -12.89 -18.42 11.02
N ASN A 513 -13.57 -18.96 12.03
CA ASN A 513 -14.45 -20.13 11.92
C ASN A 513 -15.84 -19.84 12.51
N ARG A 514 -16.88 -20.63 12.24
CA ARG A 514 -18.22 -20.36 12.80
C ARG A 514 -18.39 -20.71 14.29
N PRO A 515 -17.86 -21.84 14.83
CA PRO A 515 -18.11 -22.27 16.21
C PRO A 515 -17.46 -21.43 17.31
N GLU A 516 -16.29 -20.84 17.06
CA GLU A 516 -15.83 -19.68 17.81
C GLU A 516 -16.82 -18.52 17.47
N TYR A 517 -16.91 -18.00 16.24
CA TYR A 517 -17.00 -16.55 15.99
C TYR A 517 -18.32 -15.73 16.11
N ASP A 518 -19.51 -16.27 16.44
CA ASP A 518 -20.85 -15.64 16.15
C ASP A 518 -20.99 -15.18 14.68
N ILE A 519 -20.31 -15.87 13.75
CA ILE A 519 -20.43 -15.56 12.32
C ILE A 519 -21.80 -16.02 11.84
N ASP A 520 -22.72 -15.05 11.82
CA ASP A 520 -24.08 -15.13 11.27
C ASP A 520 -24.07 -15.19 9.72
N THR A 521 -23.21 -16.05 9.15
CA THR A 521 -23.24 -16.43 7.74
C THR A 521 -23.50 -17.93 7.62
N TYR A 522 -24.78 -18.28 7.60
CA TYR A 522 -25.30 -19.64 7.34
C TYR A 522 -24.65 -20.31 6.10
N ARG A 523 -24.23 -19.52 5.10
CA ARG A 523 -23.66 -19.99 3.82
C ARG A 523 -22.36 -19.24 3.47
N ARG A 524 -21.30 -19.43 4.26
CA ARG A 524 -20.00 -18.74 4.12
C ARG A 524 -19.29 -19.04 2.80
N GLY A 525 -19.17 -20.32 2.46
CA GLY A 525 -18.54 -20.80 1.24
C GLY A 525 -19.34 -20.44 -0.01
N GLU A 526 -20.68 -20.51 0.03
CA GLU A 526 -21.48 -20.01 -1.10
C GLU A 526 -21.32 -18.49 -1.26
N ARG A 527 -21.30 -17.72 -0.17
CA ARG A 527 -21.04 -16.28 -0.25
C ARG A 527 -19.68 -16.02 -0.90
N TYR A 528 -18.62 -16.66 -0.44
CA TYR A 528 -17.29 -16.57 -1.04
C TYR A 528 -17.29 -16.89 -2.55
N PHE A 529 -18.03 -17.92 -2.98
CA PHE A 529 -18.24 -18.22 -4.41
C PHE A 529 -18.99 -17.12 -5.15
N ASN A 530 -20.12 -16.64 -4.62
CA ASN A 530 -20.98 -15.67 -5.29
C ASN A 530 -20.32 -14.30 -5.38
N ASP A 531 -19.66 -13.86 -4.31
CA ASP A 531 -18.96 -12.58 -4.20
C ASP A 531 -17.85 -12.50 -5.27
N HIS A 532 -17.03 -13.54 -5.40
CA HIS A 532 -15.99 -13.61 -6.44
C HIS A 532 -16.55 -13.83 -7.86
N LYS A 533 -17.67 -14.56 -8.02
CA LYS A 533 -18.41 -14.64 -9.28
C LYS A 533 -18.91 -13.26 -9.71
N MET A 534 -19.42 -12.43 -8.79
CA MET A 534 -19.87 -11.07 -9.08
C MET A 534 -18.71 -10.16 -9.50
N PHE A 535 -17.57 -10.20 -8.80
CA PHE A 535 -16.34 -9.51 -9.21
C PHE A 535 -15.90 -9.92 -10.62
N LEU A 536 -15.85 -11.23 -10.90
CA LEU A 536 -15.46 -11.77 -12.20
C LEU A 536 -16.43 -11.35 -13.31
N ALA A 537 -17.75 -11.46 -13.10
CA ALA A 537 -18.75 -11.00 -14.05
C ALA A 537 -18.59 -9.51 -14.36
N ARG A 538 -18.40 -8.68 -13.32
CA ARG A 538 -18.29 -7.22 -13.45
C ARG A 538 -17.00 -6.77 -14.13
N TYR A 539 -15.88 -7.44 -13.88
CA TYR A 539 -14.60 -7.25 -14.58
C TYR A 539 -14.72 -7.64 -16.07
N ASN A 540 -15.38 -8.75 -16.36
CA ASN A 540 -15.64 -9.20 -17.74
C ASN A 540 -16.49 -8.21 -18.55
N LEU A 541 -17.38 -7.45 -17.90
CA LEU A 541 -18.14 -6.39 -18.56
C LEU A 541 -17.24 -5.21 -18.98
N GLU A 542 -16.26 -4.77 -18.17
CA GLU A 542 -15.27 -3.77 -18.61
C GLU A 542 -14.39 -4.31 -19.75
N ARG A 543 -13.96 -5.57 -19.66
CA ARG A 543 -13.15 -6.20 -20.72
C ARG A 543 -13.85 -6.19 -22.08
N LEU A 544 -15.16 -6.43 -22.12
CA LEU A 544 -15.97 -6.31 -23.34
C LEU A 544 -16.12 -4.86 -23.81
N SER A 545 -16.14 -3.87 -22.91
CA SER A 545 -16.16 -2.45 -23.26
C SER A 545 -14.96 -2.01 -24.10
N HIS A 546 -13.81 -2.70 -23.97
CA HIS A 546 -12.59 -2.47 -24.77
C HIS A 546 -12.23 -3.62 -25.73
N GLY A 547 -13.09 -4.62 -25.88
CA GLY A 547 -12.90 -5.73 -26.83
C GLY A 547 -11.89 -6.81 -26.41
N LEU A 548 -11.42 -6.82 -25.16
CA LEU A 548 -10.46 -7.81 -24.65
C LEU A 548 -11.05 -9.24 -24.65
N GLY A 549 -12.36 -9.35 -24.43
CA GLY A 549 -13.09 -10.61 -24.30
C GLY A 549 -13.12 -11.15 -22.89
N PHE A 550 -13.46 -12.42 -22.71
CA PHE A 550 -13.61 -12.99 -21.37
C PHE A 550 -12.25 -13.35 -20.73
N THR A 551 -12.21 -13.39 -19.40
CA THR A 551 -11.05 -13.86 -18.62
C THR A 551 -10.66 -15.28 -19.03
N GLU A 552 -9.38 -15.48 -19.30
CA GLU A 552 -8.81 -16.76 -19.75
C GLU A 552 -8.66 -17.76 -18.59
N ASP A 553 -8.51 -19.05 -18.93
CA ASP A 553 -8.21 -20.10 -17.97
C ASP A 553 -6.78 -19.98 -17.40
N LEU A 554 -6.63 -20.37 -16.13
CA LEU A 554 -5.33 -20.52 -15.47
C LEU A 554 -4.84 -21.96 -15.63
N ASP A 555 -3.84 -22.17 -16.48
CA ASP A 555 -3.13 -23.45 -16.60
C ASP A 555 -1.76 -23.40 -15.92
N TRP A 556 -1.62 -24.15 -14.83
CA TRP A 556 -0.39 -24.34 -14.06
C TRP A 556 0.73 -25.11 -14.79
N ASN A 557 0.56 -25.39 -16.08
CA ASN A 557 1.49 -26.14 -16.93
C ASN A 557 1.95 -25.34 -18.16
N GLN A 558 1.52 -24.08 -18.27
CA GLN A 558 2.00 -23.11 -19.25
C GLN A 558 2.58 -21.87 -18.56
N ASN A 559 3.18 -20.97 -19.34
CA ASN A 559 3.57 -19.66 -18.86
C ASN A 559 2.34 -18.83 -18.46
N ILE A 560 2.47 -18.03 -17.41
CA ILE A 560 1.44 -17.10 -16.95
C ILE A 560 1.36 -15.94 -17.94
N LEU A 561 0.34 -15.96 -18.81
CA LEU A 561 0.19 -14.97 -19.88
C LEU A 561 0.03 -13.53 -19.36
N THR A 562 -0.84 -13.31 -18.38
CA THR A 562 -1.08 -11.99 -17.77
C THR A 562 0.14 -11.48 -17.01
N GLY A 563 0.75 -10.40 -17.49
CA GLY A 563 1.69 -9.61 -16.71
C GLY A 563 0.97 -8.80 -15.61
N TYR A 564 1.74 -8.09 -14.79
CA TYR A 564 1.31 -6.97 -13.95
C TYR A 564 2.55 -6.23 -13.44
N TYR A 565 2.60 -4.90 -13.59
CA TYR A 565 3.76 -4.07 -13.24
C TYR A 565 3.38 -2.98 -12.21
N PRO A 566 3.05 -3.35 -10.95
CA PRO A 566 2.53 -2.44 -9.94
C PRO A 566 3.43 -1.21 -9.75
N TYR A 567 2.96 -0.04 -10.22
CA TYR A 567 3.66 1.24 -10.09
C TYR A 567 3.39 1.91 -8.73
N MET A 568 3.63 1.13 -7.66
CA MET A 568 3.30 1.40 -6.27
C MET A 568 4.33 0.74 -5.35
N SER A 569 4.25 0.99 -4.04
CA SER A 569 5.10 0.36 -3.03
C SER A 569 4.29 -0.01 -1.79
N ASP A 570 4.83 -0.91 -0.99
CA ASP A 570 4.40 -1.13 0.37
C ASP A 570 4.58 0.13 1.24
N TYR A 571 3.92 0.18 2.41
CA TYR A 571 3.99 1.31 3.33
C TYR A 571 5.40 1.61 3.85
N ASN A 572 6.32 0.64 3.80
CA ASN A 572 7.73 0.81 4.17
C ASN A 572 8.63 1.23 2.97
N GLY A 573 8.05 1.49 1.79
CA GLY A 573 8.75 1.91 0.58
C GLY A 573 9.26 0.78 -0.32
N ILE A 574 9.12 -0.49 0.06
CA ILE A 574 9.52 -1.63 -0.81
C ILE A 574 8.53 -1.76 -1.97
N HIS A 575 9.01 -1.72 -3.22
CA HIS A 575 8.17 -1.93 -4.39
C HIS A 575 7.55 -3.33 -4.41
N PHE A 576 6.27 -3.42 -4.81
CA PHE A 576 5.65 -4.73 -4.98
C PHE A 576 6.33 -5.53 -6.11
N PRO A 577 6.51 -6.85 -5.92
CA PRO A 577 6.90 -7.79 -6.98
C PRO A 577 6.14 -7.56 -8.30
N GLN A 578 6.88 -7.61 -9.41
CA GLN A 578 6.36 -7.49 -10.76
C GLN A 578 6.32 -8.85 -11.45
N ARG A 579 5.25 -9.12 -12.19
CA ARG A 579 5.09 -10.34 -12.98
C ARG A 579 5.16 -10.01 -14.48
N PRO A 580 6.20 -10.43 -15.22
CA PRO A 580 6.28 -10.15 -16.65
C PRO A 580 5.17 -10.83 -17.45
N HIS A 581 4.76 -10.21 -18.56
CA HIS A 581 3.85 -10.84 -19.51
C HIS A 581 4.44 -12.16 -20.07
N ASN A 582 3.64 -13.22 -20.14
CA ASN A 582 4.04 -14.57 -20.59
C ASN A 582 5.23 -15.19 -19.81
N SER A 583 5.34 -14.93 -18.50
CA SER A 583 6.41 -15.46 -17.64
C SER A 583 6.20 -16.92 -17.21
N PRO A 584 7.23 -17.78 -17.18
CA PRO A 584 7.14 -19.09 -16.52
C PRO A 584 7.01 -18.93 -15.00
N ILE A 585 6.47 -19.96 -14.33
CA ILE A 585 6.37 -19.98 -12.86
C ILE A 585 7.77 -20.13 -12.24
N PRO A 586 8.14 -19.33 -11.22
CA PRO A 586 9.48 -19.40 -10.63
C PRO A 586 9.83 -20.80 -10.06
N SER A 587 11.09 -21.19 -10.22
CA SER A 587 11.63 -22.49 -9.80
C SER A 587 11.55 -22.74 -8.28
N PHE A 588 11.67 -21.69 -7.47
CA PHE A 588 11.51 -21.79 -6.02
C PHE A 588 10.04 -21.99 -5.59
N LYS A 589 9.06 -21.57 -6.40
CA LYS A 589 7.63 -21.82 -6.12
C LYS A 589 7.15 -23.25 -6.45
N GLN A 590 8.04 -24.17 -6.81
CA GLN A 590 7.64 -25.51 -7.28
C GLN A 590 7.05 -26.43 -6.20
N GLN A 591 7.38 -26.20 -4.92
CA GLN A 591 6.67 -26.85 -3.82
C GLN A 591 5.19 -26.44 -3.80
N PHE A 592 4.91 -25.14 -3.94
CA PHE A 592 3.55 -24.62 -4.04
C PHE A 592 2.87 -25.00 -5.36
N LEU A 593 3.60 -25.07 -6.48
CA LEU A 593 3.02 -25.55 -7.75
C LEU A 593 2.58 -27.02 -7.64
N THR A 594 3.30 -27.82 -6.87
CA THR A 594 2.92 -29.21 -6.56
C THR A 594 1.68 -29.25 -5.66
N LEU A 595 1.66 -28.43 -4.60
CA LEU A 595 0.54 -28.35 -3.66
C LEU A 595 -0.73 -27.81 -4.32
N VAL A 596 -0.67 -26.71 -5.08
CA VAL A 596 -1.84 -26.08 -5.73
C VAL A 596 -2.49 -27.02 -6.75
N LYS A 597 -1.69 -27.80 -7.50
CA LYS A 597 -2.19 -28.86 -8.38
C LYS A 597 -2.89 -29.97 -7.59
N GLN A 598 -2.27 -30.45 -6.51
CA GLN A 598 -2.89 -31.45 -5.63
C GLN A 598 -4.20 -30.95 -4.99
N TYR A 599 -4.25 -29.71 -4.51
CA TYR A 599 -5.45 -29.10 -3.94
C TYR A 599 -6.53 -28.95 -5.03
N GLN A 600 -6.16 -28.48 -6.23
CA GLN A 600 -7.09 -28.37 -7.37
C GLN A 600 -7.66 -29.73 -7.77
N ASP A 601 -6.83 -30.77 -7.87
CA ASP A 601 -7.27 -32.14 -8.18
C ASP A 601 -8.16 -32.72 -7.08
N ARG A 602 -7.87 -32.47 -5.80
CA ARG A 602 -8.71 -32.88 -4.65
C ARG A 602 -10.07 -32.20 -4.67
N LEU A 603 -10.11 -30.89 -4.90
CA LEU A 603 -11.35 -30.10 -5.00
C LEU A 603 -12.18 -30.48 -6.23
N ILE A 604 -11.53 -30.70 -7.38
CA ILE A 604 -12.17 -31.23 -8.60
C ILE A 604 -12.73 -32.63 -8.36
N THR A 605 -11.99 -33.52 -7.69
CA THR A 605 -12.45 -34.88 -7.38
C THR A 605 -13.60 -34.86 -6.38
N ALA A 606 -13.58 -33.96 -5.39
CA ALA A 606 -14.70 -33.79 -4.47
C ALA A 606 -15.96 -33.29 -5.21
N ALA A 607 -15.81 -32.30 -6.10
CA ALA A 607 -16.89 -31.84 -6.97
C ALA A 607 -17.43 -32.96 -7.88
N ASP A 608 -16.55 -33.79 -8.49
CA ASP A 608 -16.92 -34.86 -9.43
C ASP A 608 -17.41 -36.17 -8.77
N THR A 609 -17.21 -36.33 -7.46
CA THR A 609 -17.77 -37.46 -6.70
C THR A 609 -18.99 -37.06 -5.87
N GLY A 610 -19.04 -35.81 -5.41
CA GLY A 610 -19.97 -35.40 -4.35
C GLY A 610 -19.59 -35.98 -2.98
N ASN A 611 -18.30 -36.29 -2.77
CA ASN A 611 -17.74 -36.76 -1.50
C ASN A 611 -16.57 -35.84 -1.13
N LEU A 612 -16.58 -35.28 0.08
CA LEU A 612 -15.60 -34.31 0.57
C LEU A 612 -15.01 -34.85 1.88
N LYS A 613 -13.68 -35.04 1.93
CA LYS A 613 -13.02 -35.66 3.09
C LYS A 613 -13.21 -34.76 4.32
N GLY A 614 -13.58 -35.35 5.46
CA GLY A 614 -13.82 -34.63 6.71
C GLY A 614 -15.18 -33.93 6.83
N SER A 615 -15.96 -33.80 5.75
CA SER A 615 -17.35 -33.37 5.81
C SER A 615 -18.29 -34.58 5.89
N ASN A 616 -19.41 -34.41 6.60
CA ASN A 616 -20.54 -35.33 6.59
C ASN A 616 -21.79 -34.71 5.91
N ALA A 617 -21.63 -33.55 5.26
CA ALA A 617 -22.74 -32.81 4.68
C ALA A 617 -23.42 -33.60 3.54
N PRO A 618 -24.76 -33.63 3.47
CA PRO A 618 -25.48 -34.20 2.34
C PRO A 618 -25.22 -33.41 1.06
N GLN A 619 -25.23 -34.11 -0.09
CA GLN A 619 -25.08 -33.45 -1.39
C GLN A 619 -26.23 -32.47 -1.62
N GLY A 620 -25.90 -31.20 -1.88
CA GLY A 620 -26.81 -30.08 -1.83
C GLY A 620 -26.06 -28.80 -1.48
N ASP A 621 -26.77 -27.85 -0.86
CA ASP A 621 -26.21 -26.54 -0.54
C ASP A 621 -25.21 -26.56 0.63
N GLU A 622 -25.36 -27.49 1.60
CA GLU A 622 -24.41 -27.66 2.72
C GLU A 622 -23.05 -28.17 2.24
N PHE A 623 -23.03 -29.24 1.41
CA PHE A 623 -21.81 -29.71 0.76
C PHE A 623 -21.16 -28.63 -0.12
N PHE A 624 -21.97 -27.79 -0.76
CA PHE A 624 -21.44 -26.70 -1.58
C PHE A 624 -20.73 -25.64 -0.73
N ASP A 625 -21.27 -25.32 0.46
CA ASP A 625 -20.61 -24.43 1.41
C ASP A 625 -19.24 -25.00 1.82
N ASP A 626 -19.22 -26.25 2.29
CA ASP A 626 -18.00 -26.95 2.71
C ASP A 626 -16.96 -27.06 1.57
N LEU A 627 -17.38 -27.36 0.34
CA LEU A 627 -16.49 -27.43 -0.83
C LEU A 627 -15.84 -26.08 -1.14
N MET A 628 -16.57 -24.97 -0.96
CA MET A 628 -16.05 -23.63 -1.18
C MET A 628 -15.22 -23.12 0.01
N ASN A 629 -15.54 -23.54 1.24
CA ASN A 629 -14.69 -23.34 2.43
C ASN A 629 -13.33 -24.04 2.23
N ALA A 630 -13.34 -25.28 1.72
CA ALA A 630 -12.12 -26.01 1.32
C ALA A 630 -11.38 -25.39 0.13
N ALA A 631 -12.07 -24.72 -0.80
CA ALA A 631 -11.41 -24.00 -1.90
C ALA A 631 -10.71 -22.71 -1.43
N GLN A 632 -11.29 -22.00 -0.45
CA GLN A 632 -10.63 -20.89 0.25
C GLN A 632 -9.54 -21.38 1.21
N GLY A 633 -9.69 -22.59 1.77
CA GLY A 633 -8.87 -23.09 2.88
C GLY A 633 -9.09 -22.33 4.18
N ASN A 634 -10.30 -21.77 4.37
CA ASN A 634 -10.67 -21.00 5.55
C ASN A 634 -10.80 -21.92 6.79
N ALA A 635 -10.97 -21.36 8.00
CA ALA A 635 -11.01 -22.19 9.21
C ALA A 635 -12.36 -22.94 9.43
N ASP A 636 -13.32 -22.84 8.50
CA ASP A 636 -14.44 -23.80 8.37
C ASP A 636 -14.14 -24.91 7.33
N SER A 637 -12.93 -24.96 6.75
CA SER A 637 -12.55 -25.99 5.78
C SER A 637 -12.58 -27.38 6.42
N PRO A 638 -13.39 -28.33 5.91
CA PRO A 638 -13.25 -29.72 6.32
C PRO A 638 -11.85 -30.23 5.94
N ASP A 639 -11.20 -30.96 6.85
CA ASP A 639 -9.91 -31.63 6.62
C ASP A 639 -8.84 -30.69 6.01
N GLN A 640 -8.58 -29.57 6.68
CA GLN A 640 -7.68 -28.50 6.19
C GLN A 640 -6.26 -29.01 5.87
N ASP A 641 -5.74 -30.02 6.58
CA ASP A 641 -4.47 -30.69 6.25
C ASP A 641 -4.48 -31.34 4.84
N TYR A 642 -5.64 -31.80 4.38
CA TYR A 642 -5.81 -32.47 3.10
C TYR A 642 -6.19 -31.52 1.96
N TYR A 643 -7.07 -30.54 2.20
CA TYR A 643 -7.48 -29.58 1.16
C TYR A 643 -6.60 -28.32 1.09
N GLY A 644 -5.88 -27.97 2.17
CA GLY A 644 -5.03 -26.78 2.25
C GLY A 644 -5.80 -25.50 1.98
N SER A 645 -5.17 -24.57 1.26
CA SER A 645 -5.84 -23.42 0.64
C SER A 645 -5.41 -23.33 -0.82
N TYR A 646 -6.35 -23.50 -1.75
CA TYR A 646 -6.05 -23.25 -3.16
C TYR A 646 -5.87 -21.75 -3.42
N ASP A 647 -6.69 -20.89 -2.82
CA ASP A 647 -6.62 -19.42 -2.94
C ASP A 647 -5.24 -18.87 -2.51
N VAL A 648 -4.85 -19.08 -1.25
CA VAL A 648 -3.57 -18.59 -0.71
C VAL A 648 -2.39 -19.15 -1.48
N THR A 649 -2.39 -20.45 -1.80
CA THR A 649 -1.29 -21.06 -2.56
C THR A 649 -1.21 -20.47 -3.98
N ALA A 650 -2.35 -20.23 -4.64
CA ALA A 650 -2.38 -19.64 -5.97
C ALA A 650 -1.94 -18.16 -5.96
N ARG A 651 -2.38 -17.37 -4.97
CA ARG A 651 -1.89 -16.00 -4.75
C ARG A 651 -0.39 -15.97 -4.51
N HIS A 652 0.14 -16.88 -3.69
CA HIS A 652 1.56 -16.91 -3.37
C HIS A 652 2.45 -17.23 -4.59
N ILE A 653 1.96 -18.06 -5.51
CA ILE A 653 2.63 -18.35 -6.78
C ILE A 653 2.51 -17.17 -7.76
N LEU A 654 1.29 -16.65 -7.96
CA LEU A 654 1.02 -15.64 -9.00
C LEU A 654 1.38 -14.21 -8.59
N GLY A 655 1.52 -13.93 -7.30
CA GLY A 655 2.05 -12.67 -6.78
C GLY A 655 3.53 -12.48 -7.10
N PHE A 656 4.22 -13.53 -7.56
CA PHE A 656 5.63 -13.49 -7.96
C PHE A 656 6.58 -13.00 -6.86
N ASN A 657 6.14 -13.12 -5.60
CA ASN A 657 6.99 -12.96 -4.44
C ASN A 657 8.24 -13.84 -4.59
N PRO A 658 9.40 -13.39 -4.08
CA PRO A 658 10.45 -14.30 -3.69
C PRO A 658 9.91 -15.35 -2.70
N GLU A 659 10.66 -16.44 -2.50
CA GLU A 659 10.44 -17.22 -1.29
C GLU A 659 10.94 -16.37 -0.11
N PRO A 660 10.24 -16.36 1.03
CA PRO A 660 10.54 -15.38 2.05
C PRO A 660 11.63 -15.90 2.99
N THR A 661 12.39 -14.97 3.59
CA THR A 661 13.54 -15.24 4.47
C THR A 661 13.32 -16.04 5.80
N ASP A 662 13.22 -15.47 7.01
CA ASP A 662 12.95 -16.18 8.31
C ASP A 662 11.54 -16.12 8.96
N PRO A 663 11.09 -17.24 9.58
CA PRO A 663 9.76 -17.58 10.09
C PRO A 663 8.62 -16.62 9.96
N PHE A 664 8.26 -15.81 10.97
CA PHE A 664 7.02 -15.00 10.96
C PHE A 664 6.81 -14.36 9.59
N HIS A 665 7.92 -13.94 8.98
CA HIS A 665 8.13 -12.60 8.57
C HIS A 665 8.13 -12.31 7.01
N TYR A 666 7.72 -13.12 6.03
CA TYR A 666 7.18 -12.60 4.71
C TYR A 666 7.93 -11.70 3.67
N ILE A 667 7.74 -11.87 2.35
CA ILE A 667 7.63 -10.73 1.41
C ILE A 667 6.30 -10.75 0.64
N ILE A 668 5.67 -9.57 0.51
CA ILE A 668 4.30 -9.37 0.00
C ILE A 668 4.22 -8.83 -1.43
N SER A 669 3.27 -9.37 -2.21
CA SER A 669 2.82 -8.84 -3.49
C SER A 669 1.54 -7.99 -3.37
N ALA A 670 1.29 -7.17 -4.39
CA ALA A 670 -0.01 -6.54 -4.57
C ALA A 670 -1.17 -7.55 -4.53
N LEU A 671 -0.98 -8.77 -5.05
CA LEU A 671 -1.99 -9.83 -5.11
C LEU A 671 -2.31 -10.46 -3.74
N GLU A 672 -1.41 -10.39 -2.78
CA GLU A 672 -1.69 -10.77 -1.38
C GLU A 672 -2.10 -9.55 -0.53
N ASN A 673 -1.85 -8.32 -0.98
CA ASN A 673 -2.32 -7.15 -0.28
C ASN A 673 -3.84 -6.96 -0.43
N LEU A 674 -4.60 -7.07 0.67
CA LEU A 674 -6.06 -6.88 0.66
C LEU A 674 -6.52 -5.50 0.16
N HIS A 675 -5.64 -4.51 0.12
CA HIS A 675 -5.92 -3.16 -0.37
C HIS A 675 -5.53 -2.93 -1.84
N ALA A 676 -4.76 -3.84 -2.47
CA ALA A 676 -4.26 -3.66 -3.85
C ALA A 676 -4.52 -4.85 -4.80
N ASN A 677 -5.02 -5.98 -4.30
CA ASN A 677 -5.06 -7.24 -5.08
C ASN A 677 -6.02 -7.23 -6.29
N VAL A 678 -7.10 -6.46 -6.26
CA VAL A 678 -8.01 -6.30 -7.41
C VAL A 678 -7.40 -5.52 -8.58
N ARG A 679 -6.23 -4.89 -8.39
CA ARG A 679 -5.44 -4.28 -9.49
C ARG A 679 -4.83 -5.33 -10.42
N ASP A 680 -4.48 -6.49 -9.87
CA ASP A 680 -3.72 -7.53 -10.56
C ASP A 680 -4.66 -8.44 -11.41
N PRO A 681 -4.50 -8.53 -12.74
CA PRO A 681 -5.30 -9.42 -13.59
C PRO A 681 -5.28 -10.91 -13.18
N ALA A 682 -4.25 -11.37 -12.45
CA ALA A 682 -4.18 -12.73 -11.92
C ALA A 682 -5.26 -13.03 -10.86
N PHE A 683 -5.72 -12.03 -10.09
CA PHE A 683 -6.84 -12.14 -9.15
C PHE A 683 -8.06 -12.79 -9.83
N TYR A 684 -8.47 -12.23 -10.97
CA TYR A 684 -9.64 -12.69 -11.71
C TYR A 684 -9.44 -14.09 -12.32
N ARG A 685 -8.20 -14.51 -12.56
CA ARG A 685 -7.86 -15.86 -13.06
C ARG A 685 -7.90 -16.91 -11.95
N ILE A 686 -7.39 -16.62 -10.75
CA ILE A 686 -7.57 -17.47 -9.56
C ILE A 686 -9.06 -17.69 -9.30
N TYR A 687 -9.82 -16.60 -9.26
CA TYR A 687 -11.24 -16.68 -8.97
C TYR A 687 -12.08 -17.28 -10.09
N LYS A 688 -11.66 -17.17 -11.36
CA LYS A 688 -12.23 -17.98 -12.43
C LYS A 688 -12.08 -19.48 -12.13
N SER A 689 -10.89 -19.95 -11.78
CA SER A 689 -10.65 -21.37 -11.47
C SER A 689 -11.48 -21.87 -10.28
N ILE A 690 -11.63 -21.07 -9.22
CA ILE A 690 -12.45 -21.40 -8.05
C ILE A 690 -13.95 -21.45 -8.42
N VAL A 691 -14.43 -20.44 -9.16
CA VAL A 691 -15.81 -20.40 -9.65
C VAL A 691 -16.10 -21.55 -10.62
N ASP A 692 -15.14 -21.98 -11.44
CA ASP A 692 -15.30 -23.13 -12.35
C ASP A 692 -15.34 -24.49 -11.63
N ILE A 693 -14.73 -24.62 -10.44
CA ILE A 693 -14.91 -25.75 -9.51
C ILE A 693 -16.32 -25.69 -8.90
N GLY A 694 -16.75 -24.52 -8.42
CA GLY A 694 -18.09 -24.35 -7.86
C GLY A 694 -19.20 -24.69 -8.86
N ILE A 695 -19.10 -24.18 -10.09
CA ILE A 695 -20.00 -24.50 -11.20
C ILE A 695 -19.92 -26.00 -11.58
N ARG A 696 -18.74 -26.64 -11.49
CA ARG A 696 -18.58 -28.09 -11.74
C ARG A 696 -19.41 -28.92 -10.76
N TYR A 697 -19.47 -28.52 -9.48
CA TYR A 697 -20.35 -29.15 -8.51
C TYR A 697 -21.83 -28.80 -8.75
N LYS A 698 -22.18 -27.51 -8.79
CA LYS A 698 -23.58 -27.08 -8.91
C LYS A 698 -24.29 -27.57 -10.17
N ALA A 699 -23.57 -27.82 -11.26
CA ALA A 699 -24.13 -28.45 -12.46
C ALA A 699 -24.67 -29.87 -12.20
N ARG A 700 -24.17 -30.60 -11.20
CA ARG A 700 -24.58 -31.98 -10.87
C ARG A 700 -25.85 -32.06 -10.03
N LEU A 701 -26.20 -30.98 -9.33
CA LEU A 701 -27.26 -30.99 -8.34
C LEU A 701 -28.63 -31.24 -9.00
N PRO A 702 -29.53 -32.02 -8.35
CA PRO A 702 -30.91 -32.12 -8.78
C PRO A 702 -31.65 -30.78 -8.60
N SER A 703 -32.84 -30.71 -9.18
CA SER A 703 -33.85 -29.69 -8.88
C SER A 703 -34.19 -29.66 -7.40
N TYR A 704 -34.50 -28.48 -6.85
CA TYR A 704 -35.00 -28.36 -5.48
C TYR A 704 -36.39 -28.99 -5.33
N THR A 705 -36.70 -29.53 -4.16
CA THR A 705 -38.05 -29.95 -3.77
C THR A 705 -38.76 -28.86 -2.97
N SER A 706 -40.06 -29.06 -2.73
CA SER A 706 -40.88 -28.15 -1.90
C SER A 706 -40.50 -28.14 -0.41
N GLU A 707 -39.79 -29.17 0.07
CA GLU A 707 -39.47 -29.38 1.48
C GLU A 707 -38.08 -28.85 1.87
N ASP A 708 -37.13 -28.80 0.93
CA ASP A 708 -35.74 -28.32 1.13
C ASP A 708 -35.62 -26.85 1.57
N ILE A 709 -36.74 -26.13 1.64
CA ILE A 709 -36.77 -24.66 1.69
C ILE A 709 -36.78 -24.12 3.15
N GLY A 710 -36.74 -24.96 4.20
CA GLY A 710 -36.32 -24.50 5.54
C GLY A 710 -36.70 -25.35 6.77
N PHE A 711 -35.90 -25.23 7.84
CA PHE A 711 -36.19 -25.69 9.22
C PHE A 711 -35.39 -24.87 10.29
N SER A 712 -35.45 -25.23 11.59
CA SER A 712 -35.20 -24.29 12.72
C SER A 712 -34.22 -24.71 13.84
N GLY A 713 -33.30 -23.81 14.28
CA GLY A 713 -32.86 -23.64 15.71
C GLY A 713 -31.34 -23.49 16.08
N VAL A 714 -31.02 -22.54 17.01
CA VAL A 714 -29.79 -22.40 17.90
C VAL A 714 -28.56 -21.52 17.37
N LYS A 715 -27.57 -21.05 18.22
CA LYS A 715 -26.63 -19.86 18.06
C LYS A 715 -25.34 -19.76 19.03
N ILE A 716 -24.12 -19.16 18.71
CA ILE A 716 -22.87 -18.75 19.58
C ILE A 716 -21.54 -18.26 18.79
N ASP A 717 -20.30 -17.81 19.28
CA ASP A 717 -19.74 -16.53 19.93
C ASP A 717 -18.12 -16.18 19.92
N SER A 718 -17.46 -15.45 18.92
CA SER A 718 -16.02 -14.86 18.71
C SER A 718 -14.69 -15.75 18.36
N TYR A 719 -13.54 -15.57 17.54
CA TYR A 719 -12.63 -14.46 16.88
C TYR A 719 -11.01 -14.80 16.45
N ASP A 720 -9.93 -14.36 15.60
CA ASP A 720 -9.35 -13.66 14.26
C ASP A 720 -7.93 -14.23 13.51
N ILE A 721 -6.65 -13.82 12.91
CA ILE A 721 -5.52 -12.67 12.75
C ILE A 721 -3.91 -12.93 12.09
N ASP A 722 -2.76 -12.04 11.91
CA ASP A 722 -1.40 -11.83 10.95
C ASP A 722 0.31 -11.73 11.30
N THR A 723 1.49 -11.43 10.44
CA THR A 723 3.05 -10.78 10.59
C THR A 723 4.62 -10.88 9.80
N TYR A 724 5.59 -9.84 9.39
CA TYR A 724 6.89 -9.58 8.37
C TYR A 724 8.61 -9.18 8.47
N ARG A 725 9.66 -9.23 7.45
CA ARG A 725 11.26 -9.27 7.23
C ARG A 725 12.33 -8.04 6.88
N ARG A 726 13.73 -8.20 6.67
CA ARG A 726 14.89 -7.17 6.32
C ARG A 726 15.71 -7.24 4.96
N GLY A 727 16.88 -7.91 4.92
CA GLY A 727 18.13 -7.59 4.19
C GLY A 727 18.18 -7.98 2.72
N GLU A 728 17.23 -8.82 2.32
CA GLU A 728 16.70 -8.97 0.97
C GLU A 728 16.53 -7.65 0.19
N ARG A 729 16.26 -6.52 0.89
CA ARG A 729 16.23 -5.15 0.32
C ARG A 729 17.54 -4.77 -0.39
N TYR A 730 18.72 -5.05 0.18
CA TYR A 730 20.01 -4.66 -0.41
C TYR A 730 20.24 -5.28 -1.80
N PHE A 731 19.84 -6.54 -1.97
CA PHE A 731 19.89 -7.23 -3.26
C PHE A 731 18.95 -6.61 -4.28
N ASN A 732 17.68 -6.37 -3.90
CA ASN A 732 16.68 -5.85 -4.81
C ASN A 732 16.99 -4.41 -5.27
N ASP A 733 17.45 -3.55 -4.36
CA ASP A 733 17.86 -2.17 -4.66
C ASP A 733 18.97 -2.13 -5.74
N HIS A 734 20.05 -2.89 -5.53
CA HIS A 734 21.17 -2.91 -6.48
C HIS A 734 20.82 -3.64 -7.79
N LYS A 735 19.98 -4.68 -7.73
CA LYS A 735 19.41 -5.35 -8.92
C LYS A 735 18.60 -4.38 -9.79
N MET A 736 17.81 -3.48 -9.20
CA MET A 736 17.09 -2.42 -9.93
C MET A 736 18.05 -1.40 -10.55
N PHE A 737 19.09 -0.98 -9.81
CA PHE A 737 20.09 -0.02 -10.31
C PHE A 737 20.90 -0.59 -11.49
N LEU A 738 21.30 -1.88 -11.41
CA LEU A 738 21.93 -2.62 -12.51
C LEU A 738 20.98 -2.77 -13.70
N ALA A 739 19.70 -3.06 -13.48
CA ALA A 739 18.72 -3.15 -14.56
C ALA A 739 18.61 -1.81 -15.32
N ARG A 740 18.61 -0.67 -14.61
CA ARG A 740 18.59 0.65 -15.26
C ARG A 740 19.88 0.92 -16.05
N TYR A 741 21.06 0.67 -15.49
CA TYR A 741 22.33 0.87 -16.19
C TYR A 741 22.44 -0.01 -17.45
N ASN A 742 21.95 -1.26 -17.40
CA ASN A 742 21.85 -2.11 -18.59
C ASN A 742 20.93 -1.52 -19.66
N LEU A 743 19.82 -0.87 -19.30
CA LEU A 743 18.93 -0.21 -20.29
C LEU A 743 19.61 0.99 -20.97
N GLU A 744 20.36 1.82 -20.24
CA GLU A 744 21.13 2.93 -20.82
C GLU A 744 22.27 2.41 -21.71
N ARG A 745 22.95 1.34 -21.31
CA ARG A 745 23.97 0.67 -22.14
C ARG A 745 23.39 0.07 -23.41
N LEU A 746 22.23 -0.60 -23.33
CA LEU A 746 21.56 -1.20 -24.48
C LEU A 746 21.06 -0.15 -25.47
N SER A 747 20.53 0.99 -25.00
CA SER A 747 20.09 2.09 -25.87
C SER A 747 21.25 2.72 -26.65
N HIS A 748 22.48 2.60 -26.15
CA HIS A 748 23.73 3.05 -26.79
C HIS A 748 24.52 1.93 -27.48
N GLY A 749 23.99 0.70 -27.54
CA GLY A 749 24.64 -0.43 -28.20
C GLY A 749 25.86 -1.02 -27.46
N LEU A 750 26.08 -0.65 -26.20
CA LEU A 750 27.21 -1.08 -25.37
C LEU A 750 27.08 -2.52 -24.84
N GLY A 751 25.89 -3.13 -24.96
CA GLY A 751 25.58 -4.47 -24.46
C GLY A 751 25.37 -4.51 -22.94
N PHE A 752 25.15 -5.71 -22.39
CA PHE A 752 25.01 -5.90 -20.95
C PHE A 752 26.33 -5.62 -20.20
N ILE A 753 26.25 -5.43 -18.88
CA ILE A 753 27.44 -5.34 -18.01
C ILE A 753 28.24 -6.65 -18.08
N GLU A 754 29.53 -6.57 -18.35
CA GLU A 754 30.47 -7.70 -18.36
C GLU A 754 30.81 -8.18 -16.93
N ASP A 755 31.17 -9.46 -16.80
CA ASP A 755 31.60 -10.06 -15.54
C ASP A 755 32.93 -9.49 -15.01
N LEU A 756 33.13 -9.57 -13.69
CA LEU A 756 34.32 -9.07 -13.00
C LEU A 756 35.33 -10.20 -12.75
N ASP A 757 36.20 -10.48 -13.73
CA ASP A 757 37.29 -11.47 -13.57
C ASP A 757 38.58 -10.85 -12.99
N TRP A 758 38.82 -11.10 -11.71
CA TRP A 758 40.02 -10.73 -10.96
C TRP A 758 41.33 -11.42 -11.42
N ASN A 759 41.32 -12.21 -12.49
CA ASN A 759 42.50 -12.86 -13.09
C ASN A 759 42.94 -12.22 -14.42
N GLN A 760 42.16 -11.27 -14.94
CA GLN A 760 42.44 -10.54 -16.18
C GLN A 760 42.75 -9.06 -15.89
N ASN A 761 43.17 -8.33 -16.93
CA ASN A 761 43.22 -6.88 -16.88
C ASN A 761 41.79 -6.32 -16.76
N ILE A 762 41.62 -5.23 -16.00
CA ILE A 762 40.35 -4.53 -15.86
C ILE A 762 40.06 -3.79 -17.18
N GLN A 763 39.07 -4.27 -17.93
CA GLN A 763 38.76 -3.73 -19.27
C GLN A 763 38.22 -2.30 -19.20
N THR A 764 37.24 -2.03 -18.34
CA THR A 764 36.66 -0.68 -18.16
C THR A 764 37.69 0.32 -17.66
N GLY A 765 37.92 1.37 -18.47
CA GLY A 765 38.57 2.58 -17.99
C GLY A 765 37.68 3.37 -17.04
N TYR A 766 38.23 4.46 -16.50
CA TYR A 766 37.52 5.62 -15.96
C TYR A 766 38.55 6.75 -15.72
N TYR A 767 38.34 7.93 -16.30
CA TYR A 767 39.26 9.07 -16.19
C TYR A 767 38.56 10.27 -15.51
N PRO A 768 38.23 10.19 -14.21
CA PRO A 768 37.44 11.21 -13.53
C PRO A 768 38.00 12.62 -13.73
N TYR A 769 37.24 13.46 -14.42
CA TYR A 769 37.60 14.86 -14.66
C TYR A 769 37.20 15.76 -13.46
N MET A 770 37.51 15.27 -12.25
CA MET A 770 37.05 15.76 -10.96
C MET A 770 38.18 15.67 -9.92
N SER A 771 38.05 16.41 -8.83
CA SER A 771 38.95 16.34 -7.67
C SER A 771 38.20 16.16 -6.36
N ASP A 772 38.90 15.67 -5.35
CA ASP A 772 38.47 15.78 -3.97
C ASP A 772 38.34 17.26 -3.53
N TYR A 773 37.67 17.53 -2.42
CA TYR A 773 37.38 18.89 -1.93
C TYR A 773 38.64 19.74 -1.61
N ASN A 774 39.79 19.08 -1.48
CA ASN A 774 41.11 19.69 -1.27
C ASN A 774 41.90 19.91 -2.58
N GLY A 775 41.30 19.67 -3.74
CA GLY A 775 41.89 19.86 -5.06
C GLY A 775 42.78 18.70 -5.55
N ILE A 776 42.89 17.59 -4.80
CA ILE A 776 43.59 16.39 -5.27
C ILE A 776 42.72 15.69 -6.33
N PRO A 777 43.17 15.52 -7.59
CA PRO A 777 42.41 14.81 -8.61
C PRO A 777 42.12 13.37 -8.19
N PHE A 778 40.93 12.84 -8.49
CA PHE A 778 40.66 11.42 -8.24
C PHE A 778 41.59 10.53 -9.10
N PRO A 779 42.07 9.39 -8.56
CA PRO A 779 42.85 8.41 -9.33
C PRO A 779 42.14 7.99 -10.61
N GLN A 780 42.93 7.86 -11.69
CA GLN A 780 42.45 7.43 -13.00
C GLN A 780 42.78 5.95 -13.24
N ARG A 781 41.85 5.22 -13.83
CA ARG A 781 42.01 3.82 -14.23
C ARG A 781 42.03 3.73 -15.75
N PRO A 782 43.17 3.51 -16.41
CA PRO A 782 43.20 3.38 -17.87
C PRO A 782 42.47 2.12 -18.35
N HIS A 783 41.88 2.19 -19.56
CA HIS A 783 41.25 1.03 -20.21
C HIS A 783 42.23 -0.16 -20.34
N ASN A 784 41.74 -1.39 -20.10
CA ASN A 784 42.53 -2.63 -20.15
C ASN A 784 43.79 -2.64 -19.24
N SER A 785 43.69 -2.10 -18.02
CA SER A 785 44.81 -2.01 -17.07
C SER A 785 45.01 -3.27 -16.22
N PRO A 786 46.26 -3.68 -15.94
CA PRO A 786 46.55 -4.69 -14.92
C PRO A 786 46.30 -4.13 -13.51
N ILE A 787 45.98 -5.01 -12.56
CA ILE A 787 45.79 -4.62 -11.15
C ILE A 787 47.13 -4.18 -10.54
N PRO A 788 47.23 -3.01 -9.88
CA PRO A 788 48.49 -2.49 -9.35
C PRO A 788 49.19 -3.45 -8.38
N SER A 789 50.52 -3.52 -8.44
CA SER A 789 51.33 -4.43 -7.60
C SER A 789 51.20 -4.17 -6.09
N SER A 790 50.78 -2.97 -5.69
CA SER A 790 50.48 -2.65 -4.29
C SER A 790 49.17 -3.27 -3.78
N LYS A 791 48.18 -3.51 -4.67
CA LYS A 791 46.86 -4.05 -4.31
C LYS A 791 46.83 -5.56 -4.11
N GLN A 792 47.96 -6.26 -4.23
CA GLN A 792 48.01 -7.74 -4.25
C GLN A 792 47.51 -8.40 -2.95
N GLN A 793 47.65 -7.74 -1.80
CA GLN A 793 47.05 -8.20 -0.54
C GLN A 793 45.52 -8.18 -0.59
N PHE A 794 44.92 -7.09 -1.09
CA PHE A 794 43.47 -6.96 -1.24
C PHE A 794 42.94 -7.87 -2.35
N LEU A 795 43.69 -8.06 -3.44
CA LEU A 795 43.36 -9.02 -4.50
C LEU A 795 43.27 -10.47 -3.97
N THR A 796 44.08 -10.79 -2.95
CA THR A 796 44.00 -12.08 -2.25
C THR A 796 42.75 -12.16 -1.36
N LEU A 797 42.43 -11.09 -0.63
CA LEU A 797 41.24 -11.02 0.23
C LEU A 797 39.93 -11.05 -0.57
N VAL A 798 39.79 -10.24 -1.61
CA VAL A 798 38.54 -10.15 -2.40
C VAL A 798 38.19 -11.48 -3.07
N LYS A 799 39.20 -12.23 -3.55
CA LYS A 799 39.03 -13.59 -4.08
C LYS A 799 38.60 -14.59 -2.99
N GLN A 800 39.10 -14.45 -1.76
CA GLN A 800 38.65 -15.28 -0.64
C GLN A 800 37.21 -14.96 -0.22
N TYR A 801 36.83 -13.69 -0.12
CA TYR A 801 35.47 -13.29 0.23
C TYR A 801 34.46 -13.73 -0.85
N GLN A 802 34.74 -13.44 -2.13
CA GLN A 802 33.91 -13.88 -3.26
C GLN A 802 33.80 -15.42 -3.30
N GLY A 803 34.91 -16.13 -3.08
CA GLY A 803 34.92 -17.60 -3.01
C GLY A 803 34.08 -18.16 -1.86
N ARG A 804 34.11 -17.54 -0.67
CA ARG A 804 33.26 -17.91 0.48
C ARG A 804 31.77 -17.68 0.19
N LEU A 805 31.43 -16.55 -0.43
CA LEU A 805 30.05 -16.20 -0.78
C LEU A 805 29.48 -17.11 -1.89
N ILE A 806 30.24 -17.37 -2.95
CA ILE A 806 29.87 -18.34 -4.01
C ILE A 806 29.74 -19.74 -3.42
N THR A 807 30.69 -20.18 -2.58
CA THR A 807 30.61 -21.51 -1.93
C THR A 807 29.39 -21.62 -1.04
N ALA A 808 29.02 -20.56 -0.31
CA ALA A 808 27.77 -20.55 0.45
C ALA A 808 26.57 -20.72 -0.50
N ALA A 809 26.41 -19.85 -1.49
CA ALA A 809 25.30 -19.88 -2.45
C ALA A 809 25.17 -21.23 -3.19
N ASP A 810 26.28 -21.78 -3.71
CA ASP A 810 26.30 -23.04 -4.44
C ASP A 810 26.08 -24.28 -3.52
N THR A 811 26.20 -24.16 -2.19
CA THR A 811 26.04 -25.29 -1.24
C THR A 811 24.89 -25.15 -0.23
N GLY A 812 24.23 -24.00 -0.13
CA GLY A 812 23.22 -23.72 0.90
C GLY A 812 23.77 -23.65 2.34
N ASN A 813 25.07 -23.38 2.53
CA ASN A 813 25.69 -23.36 3.87
C ASN A 813 26.46 -22.05 4.15
N LEU A 814 25.95 -21.25 5.08
CA LEU A 814 26.46 -19.91 5.42
C LEU A 814 26.89 -19.88 6.89
N LYS A 815 28.16 -19.54 7.15
CA LYS A 815 28.75 -19.57 8.50
C LYS A 815 28.17 -18.45 9.36
N GLY A 816 27.74 -18.79 10.57
CA GLY A 816 27.11 -17.85 11.52
C GLY A 816 25.58 -17.73 11.38
N SER A 817 25.00 -18.11 10.24
CA SER A 817 23.55 -18.20 10.09
C SER A 817 23.00 -19.44 10.79
N ASN A 818 21.78 -19.33 11.33
CA ASN A 818 21.02 -20.46 11.86
C ASN A 818 20.22 -21.20 10.77
N ALA A 819 20.27 -20.74 9.50
CA ALA A 819 19.52 -21.31 8.39
C ALA A 819 20.43 -21.96 7.33
N SER A 820 19.89 -22.99 6.68
CA SER A 820 20.55 -23.78 5.63
C SER A 820 19.75 -23.84 4.31
N GLN A 821 18.56 -23.24 4.29
CA GLN A 821 17.63 -23.16 3.16
C GLN A 821 16.39 -22.35 3.57
N GLY A 822 15.52 -22.08 2.60
CA GLY A 822 14.67 -20.89 2.67
C GLY A 822 15.56 -19.64 2.67
N ASP A 823 14.95 -18.48 2.75
CA ASP A 823 15.67 -17.29 2.29
C ASP A 823 16.32 -16.55 3.48
N VAL A 824 16.24 -17.00 4.76
CA VAL A 824 17.06 -16.39 5.86
C VAL A 824 18.51 -16.39 5.45
N PHE A 825 18.88 -17.54 4.92
CA PHE A 825 20.14 -17.83 4.29
C PHE A 825 20.47 -16.82 3.18
N PHE A 826 19.48 -16.36 2.40
CA PHE A 826 19.63 -15.33 1.38
C PHE A 826 19.74 -13.91 1.97
N ASP A 827 18.93 -13.56 2.98
CA ASP A 827 19.01 -12.32 3.75
C ASP A 827 20.42 -12.16 4.33
N ASP A 828 20.84 -13.17 5.09
CA ASP A 828 22.15 -13.30 5.71
C ASP A 828 23.29 -13.35 4.68
N LEU A 829 23.12 -14.03 3.54
CA LEU A 829 24.10 -14.06 2.44
C LEU A 829 24.26 -12.70 1.78
N MET A 830 23.19 -11.92 1.65
CA MET A 830 23.23 -10.57 1.10
C MET A 830 23.77 -9.56 2.12
N ASN A 831 23.45 -9.71 3.41
CA ASN A 831 24.07 -8.98 4.52
C ASN A 831 25.59 -9.28 4.58
N ALA A 832 26.01 -10.53 4.39
CA ALA A 832 27.41 -10.95 4.24
C ALA A 832 28.07 -10.48 2.95
N ALA A 833 27.35 -10.36 1.83
CA ALA A 833 27.90 -9.85 0.58
C ALA A 833 28.18 -8.34 0.64
N GLN A 834 27.31 -7.57 1.32
CA GLN A 834 27.58 -6.18 1.67
C GLN A 834 28.73 -6.08 2.70
N GLY A 835 28.76 -6.99 3.67
CA GLY A 835 29.55 -6.86 4.89
C GLY A 835 28.95 -5.80 5.82
N ASN A 836 27.63 -5.81 5.98
CA ASN A 836 26.90 -4.86 6.82
C ASN A 836 26.81 -5.32 8.29
N ALA A 837 26.20 -4.50 9.16
CA ALA A 837 26.07 -4.78 10.59
C ALA A 837 25.21 -6.03 10.94
N ASP A 838 24.38 -6.52 10.00
CA ASP A 838 23.56 -7.73 10.14
C ASP A 838 24.23 -8.94 9.46
N SER A 839 25.49 -8.83 9.02
CA SER A 839 26.25 -9.95 8.49
C SER A 839 26.42 -11.04 9.56
N PRO A 840 26.02 -12.30 9.30
CA PRO A 840 26.02 -13.38 10.30
C PRO A 840 27.41 -13.73 10.85
N ASP A 841 28.47 -13.42 10.09
CA ASP A 841 29.86 -13.61 10.50
C ASP A 841 30.77 -12.64 9.72
N LEU A 842 30.73 -11.36 10.13
CA LEU A 842 31.44 -10.28 9.46
C LEU A 842 32.97 -10.48 9.44
N ASP A 843 33.55 -11.12 10.46
CA ASP A 843 34.98 -11.47 10.50
C ASP A 843 35.34 -12.53 9.45
N TYR A 844 34.44 -13.46 9.14
CA TYR A 844 34.67 -14.51 8.15
C TYR A 844 34.32 -14.08 6.72
N TYR A 845 33.24 -13.34 6.50
CA TYR A 845 32.84 -12.89 5.15
C TYR A 845 33.48 -11.56 4.74
N GLY A 846 33.92 -10.74 5.70
CA GLY A 846 34.47 -9.40 5.46
C GLY A 846 33.44 -8.48 4.80
N SER A 847 33.93 -7.48 4.06
CA SER A 847 33.12 -6.79 3.05
C SER A 847 33.76 -6.98 1.69
N TYR A 848 33.10 -7.78 0.85
CA TYR A 848 33.48 -7.93 -0.56
C TYR A 848 33.37 -6.58 -1.28
N GLU A 849 32.30 -5.82 -1.03
CA GLU A 849 32.05 -4.51 -1.66
C GLU A 849 33.19 -3.51 -1.39
N VAL A 850 33.54 -3.28 -0.12
CA VAL A 850 34.60 -2.33 0.27
C VAL A 850 35.96 -2.76 -0.30
N THR A 851 36.28 -4.06 -0.23
CA THR A 851 37.55 -4.58 -0.76
C THR A 851 37.61 -4.41 -2.28
N ALA A 852 36.50 -4.60 -3.00
CA ALA A 852 36.42 -4.44 -4.44
C ALA A 852 36.53 -2.98 -4.87
N ARG A 853 35.85 -2.04 -4.19
CA ARG A 853 35.99 -0.58 -4.39
C ARG A 853 37.46 -0.16 -4.27
N HIS A 854 38.15 -0.62 -3.22
CA HIS A 854 39.54 -0.23 -2.94
C HIS A 854 40.58 -0.73 -3.96
N ILE A 855 40.29 -1.83 -4.67
CA ILE A 855 41.14 -2.33 -5.76
C ILE A 855 40.83 -1.58 -7.06
N LEU A 856 39.55 -1.46 -7.40
CA LEU A 856 39.09 -0.91 -8.69
C LEU A 856 39.18 0.62 -8.76
N GLY A 857 39.22 1.30 -7.60
CA GLY A 857 39.48 2.74 -7.50
C GLY A 857 40.90 3.16 -7.86
N PHE A 858 41.84 2.22 -7.96
CA PHE A 858 43.24 2.47 -8.36
C PHE A 858 44.01 3.44 -7.45
N ASN A 859 43.50 3.76 -6.25
CA ASN A 859 44.15 4.66 -5.31
C ASN A 859 45.54 4.14 -4.88
N PRO A 860 46.52 5.04 -4.70
CA PRO A 860 47.79 4.69 -4.07
C PRO A 860 47.57 4.19 -2.64
N GLU A 861 48.50 3.38 -2.13
CA GLU A 861 48.46 2.95 -0.72
C GLU A 861 48.79 4.13 0.19
N PRO A 862 48.05 4.33 1.29
CA PRO A 862 48.37 5.36 2.27
C PRO A 862 49.69 5.05 2.97
N THR A 863 50.57 6.06 3.10
CA THR A 863 51.80 5.95 3.91
C THR A 863 51.51 5.85 5.40
N ASP A 864 50.38 6.40 5.81
CA ASP A 864 49.87 6.52 7.17
C ASP A 864 48.36 6.86 7.11
N PRO A 865 47.59 6.67 8.19
CA PRO A 865 46.14 6.87 8.17
C PRO A 865 45.66 8.29 7.82
N PHE A 866 46.55 9.30 7.78
CA PHE A 866 46.20 10.69 7.50
C PHE A 866 46.52 11.14 6.06
N HIS A 867 47.20 10.29 5.27
CA HIS A 867 47.56 10.53 3.87
C HIS A 867 46.85 9.55 2.92
N TYR A 868 45.54 9.35 3.15
CA TYR A 868 44.69 8.63 2.22
C TYR A 868 44.34 9.49 1.00
N ILE A 869 44.22 8.87 -0.17
CA ILE A 869 43.67 9.48 -1.39
C ILE A 869 42.49 8.61 -1.81
N ILE A 870 41.30 9.22 -1.89
CA ILE A 870 40.05 8.53 -2.26
C ILE A 870 39.89 8.46 -3.78
N SER A 871 39.22 7.41 -4.26
CA SER A 871 38.66 7.36 -5.61
C SER A 871 37.19 7.79 -5.64
N ALA A 872 36.66 8.03 -6.85
CA ALA A 872 35.22 8.23 -7.04
C ALA A 872 34.41 7.06 -6.47
N LEU A 873 34.86 5.80 -6.66
CA LEU A 873 34.22 4.60 -6.10
C LEU A 873 34.12 4.61 -4.56
N GLU A 874 35.03 5.31 -3.88
CA GLU A 874 35.03 5.47 -2.43
C GLU A 874 34.35 6.76 -1.96
N ASN A 875 33.79 7.55 -2.87
CA ASN A 875 33.00 8.74 -2.58
C ASN A 875 31.51 8.44 -2.78
N LEU A 876 30.72 8.48 -1.71
CA LEU A 876 29.27 8.20 -1.75
C LEU A 876 28.47 9.15 -2.66
N HIS A 877 29.04 10.28 -3.05
CA HIS A 877 28.41 11.27 -3.93
C HIS A 877 28.80 11.12 -5.42
N ALA A 878 29.88 10.39 -5.74
CA ALA A 878 30.43 10.31 -7.10
C ALA A 878 30.69 8.86 -7.58
N ASN A 879 30.41 7.84 -6.76
CA ASN A 879 30.75 6.45 -7.06
C ASN A 879 29.95 5.85 -8.23
N VAL A 880 28.72 6.33 -8.47
CA VAL A 880 27.88 5.94 -9.62
C VAL A 880 28.44 6.45 -10.96
N ARG A 881 29.39 7.39 -10.96
CA ARG A 881 30.09 7.84 -12.18
C ARG A 881 31.03 6.78 -12.76
N ASP A 882 31.60 5.91 -11.92
CA ASP A 882 32.60 4.92 -12.34
C ASP A 882 31.92 3.60 -12.82
N PRO A 883 32.07 3.19 -14.09
CA PRO A 883 31.53 1.93 -14.62
C PRO A 883 31.84 0.66 -13.81
N ALA A 884 32.94 0.64 -13.05
CA ALA A 884 33.30 -0.48 -12.20
C ALA A 884 32.35 -0.67 -11.00
N PHE A 885 31.64 0.38 -10.55
CA PHE A 885 30.55 0.29 -9.56
C PHE A 885 29.56 -0.81 -9.95
N TYR A 886 29.08 -0.74 -11.19
CA TYR A 886 28.10 -1.66 -11.74
C TYR A 886 28.65 -3.08 -11.91
N ARG A 887 29.97 -3.25 -12.10
CA ARG A 887 30.61 -4.58 -12.14
C ARG A 887 30.74 -5.23 -10.76
N ILE A 888 31.02 -4.45 -9.71
CA ILE A 888 31.01 -4.93 -8.32
C ILE A 888 29.62 -5.45 -7.98
N TYR A 889 28.59 -4.64 -8.21
CA TYR A 889 27.21 -5.02 -7.88
C TYR A 889 26.66 -6.14 -8.78
N LYS A 890 27.06 -6.23 -10.05
CA LYS A 890 26.74 -7.40 -10.88
C LYS A 890 27.23 -8.68 -10.21
N SER A 891 28.48 -8.74 -9.77
CA SER A 891 29.01 -9.93 -9.08
C SER A 891 28.28 -10.26 -7.78
N ILE A 892 27.75 -9.27 -7.04
CA ILE A 892 26.97 -9.48 -5.83
C ILE A 892 25.59 -10.08 -6.18
N VAL A 893 24.93 -9.54 -7.21
CA VAL A 893 23.62 -10.03 -7.67
C VAL A 893 23.73 -11.42 -8.33
N ASP A 894 24.81 -11.71 -9.07
CA ASP A 894 25.06 -13.04 -9.64
C ASP A 894 25.24 -14.12 -8.55
N ILE A 895 25.85 -13.78 -7.40
CA ILE A 895 25.95 -14.66 -6.23
C ILE A 895 24.55 -15.03 -5.71
N GLY A 896 23.64 -14.05 -5.63
CA GLY A 896 22.25 -14.30 -5.22
C GLY A 896 21.47 -15.16 -6.24
N ILE A 897 21.64 -14.91 -7.54
CA ILE A 897 20.89 -15.60 -8.60
C ILE A 897 21.28 -17.10 -8.72
N ARG A 898 22.53 -17.46 -8.41
CA ARG A 898 23.04 -18.85 -8.49
C ARG A 898 22.22 -19.88 -7.71
N LEU A 899 21.57 -19.47 -6.63
CA LEU A 899 20.74 -20.31 -5.78
C LEU A 899 19.48 -20.87 -6.47
N VAL A 900 19.06 -20.29 -7.61
CA VAL A 900 17.67 -20.38 -8.10
C VAL A 900 17.42 -21.36 -9.26
N THR A 901 18.41 -21.69 -10.09
CA THR A 901 18.16 -22.05 -11.51
C THR A 901 17.98 -23.55 -11.89
N THR A 902 17.87 -24.50 -10.94
CA THR A 902 18.38 -25.88 -11.17
C THR A 902 17.34 -27.02 -11.34
N LEU A 903 16.07 -26.81 -11.76
CA LEU A 903 14.97 -27.74 -11.36
C LEU A 903 13.94 -28.38 -12.36
N LEU A 904 13.68 -27.95 -13.60
CA LEU A 904 12.38 -28.27 -14.28
C LEU A 904 12.41 -28.57 -15.79
N ASP A 905 11.51 -29.47 -16.29
CA ASP A 905 10.72 -29.31 -17.54
C ASP A 905 9.58 -30.37 -17.78
N ILE A 906 8.60 -30.05 -18.66
CA ILE A 906 7.57 -30.87 -19.42
C ILE A 906 6.30 -31.52 -18.75
N ILE A 907 5.15 -31.41 -19.48
CA ILE A 907 3.90 -32.26 -19.58
C ILE A 907 2.59 -31.75 -18.90
N PHE A 908 1.63 -31.19 -19.68
CA PHE A 908 0.15 -31.23 -19.48
C PHE A 908 -0.59 -30.41 -20.59
N PHE A 909 -1.56 -30.93 -21.38
CA PHE A 909 -2.56 -30.09 -22.13
C PHE A 909 -3.75 -30.77 -22.91
N THR A 910 -4.39 -31.91 -22.53
CA THR A 910 -5.36 -32.53 -23.51
C THR A 910 -6.55 -33.39 -23.03
N HIS A 911 -7.29 -33.05 -21.95
CA HIS A 911 -8.45 -33.90 -21.53
C HIS A 911 -9.75 -33.23 -21.02
N PHE A 912 -9.88 -31.90 -20.96
CA PHE A 912 -10.93 -31.25 -20.15
C PHE A 912 -12.36 -31.21 -20.76
N HIS A 913 -12.52 -30.92 -22.05
CA HIS A 913 -13.80 -30.40 -22.57
C HIS A 913 -14.96 -31.41 -22.72
N SER A 914 -14.70 -32.71 -22.82
CA SER A 914 -15.72 -33.71 -23.20
C SER A 914 -16.65 -34.17 -22.07
N TYR A 915 -16.47 -33.67 -20.85
CA TYR A 915 -17.15 -34.17 -19.63
C TYR A 915 -18.35 -33.31 -19.18
N LYS A 916 -18.25 -31.98 -19.19
CA LYS A 916 -19.26 -31.08 -18.56
C LYS A 916 -20.68 -31.11 -19.18
N ALA A 917 -20.87 -31.73 -20.35
CA ALA A 917 -22.11 -31.64 -21.14
C ALA A 917 -23.20 -32.70 -20.83
N ARG A 918 -23.29 -33.22 -19.59
CA ARG A 918 -24.19 -34.36 -19.25
C ARG A 918 -24.85 -34.29 -17.85
N LEU A 919 -25.13 -33.10 -17.35
CA LEU A 919 -25.61 -32.88 -15.97
C LEU A 919 -26.95 -32.09 -15.97
N PRO A 920 -27.81 -32.24 -14.94
CA PRO A 920 -29.18 -31.69 -14.93
C PRO A 920 -29.26 -30.17 -14.67
N SER A 921 -30.49 -29.63 -14.65
CA SER A 921 -30.78 -28.19 -14.56
C SER A 921 -32.15 -27.94 -13.92
N TYR A 922 -32.41 -26.69 -13.51
CA TYR A 922 -33.71 -26.28 -12.95
C TYR A 922 -34.92 -26.66 -13.82
N THR A 923 -36.06 -26.96 -13.18
CA THR A 923 -37.36 -27.10 -13.85
C THR A 923 -38.07 -25.75 -13.97
N SER A 924 -39.06 -25.68 -14.87
CA SER A 924 -39.96 -24.53 -15.00
C SER A 924 -40.85 -24.30 -13.78
N GLU A 925 -41.00 -25.31 -12.89
CA GLU A 925 -41.72 -25.18 -11.62
C GLU A 925 -40.83 -24.55 -10.54
N ASP A 926 -39.53 -24.89 -10.49
CA ASP A 926 -38.55 -24.35 -9.53
C ASP A 926 -38.39 -22.81 -9.65
N ILE A 927 -38.43 -22.32 -10.90
CA ILE A 927 -38.23 -20.91 -11.27
C ILE A 927 -39.58 -20.16 -11.34
N GLY A 928 -40.67 -20.88 -11.60
CA GLY A 928 -41.99 -20.34 -11.89
C GLY A 928 -42.65 -19.64 -10.70
N PHE A 929 -43.49 -18.65 -10.98
CA PHE A 929 -44.36 -18.03 -10.00
C PHE A 929 -45.80 -18.06 -10.52
N SER A 930 -46.52 -19.13 -10.21
CA SER A 930 -47.89 -19.35 -10.70
C SER A 930 -48.81 -18.19 -10.33
N GLY A 931 -49.47 -17.63 -11.35
CA GLY A 931 -50.34 -16.46 -11.20
C GLY A 931 -49.65 -15.10 -11.33
N VAL A 932 -48.32 -15.03 -11.46
CA VAL A 932 -47.56 -13.78 -11.61
C VAL A 932 -46.91 -13.71 -13.00
N LYS A 933 -47.02 -12.54 -13.64
CA LYS A 933 -46.47 -12.28 -14.97
C LYS A 933 -45.81 -10.90 -15.06
N ILE A 934 -44.57 -10.85 -15.56
CA ILE A 934 -43.99 -9.60 -16.05
C ILE A 934 -44.63 -9.28 -17.41
N ASP A 935 -45.21 -8.08 -17.53
CA ASP A 935 -45.76 -7.57 -18.79
C ASP A 935 -44.70 -6.81 -19.59
N SER A 936 -43.84 -6.07 -18.91
CA SER A 936 -42.77 -5.30 -19.55
C SER A 936 -41.67 -4.89 -18.57
N VAL A 937 -40.43 -4.82 -19.06
CA VAL A 937 -39.30 -4.16 -18.38
C VAL A 937 -38.85 -2.97 -19.22
N SER A 938 -38.67 -1.83 -18.57
CA SER A 938 -38.27 -0.56 -19.17
C SER A 938 -37.06 0.02 -18.43
N VAL A 939 -36.07 0.44 -19.20
CA VAL A 939 -34.84 1.13 -18.75
C VAL A 939 -34.50 2.15 -19.84
N PRO A 940 -34.08 3.39 -19.52
CA PRO A 940 -33.56 4.32 -20.52
C PRO A 940 -32.22 3.82 -21.09
N SER A 941 -31.74 4.45 -22.16
CA SER A 941 -30.33 4.36 -22.53
C SER A 941 -29.48 4.99 -21.41
N ILE A 942 -28.50 4.25 -20.91
CA ILE A 942 -27.62 4.73 -19.84
C ILE A 942 -26.42 5.40 -20.48
N LYS A 943 -25.93 6.52 -19.92
CA LYS A 943 -24.65 7.10 -20.29
C LYS A 943 -23.68 7.03 -19.11
N THR A 944 -22.46 6.59 -19.37
CA THR A 944 -21.32 6.71 -18.45
C THR A 944 -20.44 7.90 -18.83
N PHE A 945 -19.72 8.45 -17.88
CA PHE A 945 -18.77 9.55 -18.03
C PHE A 945 -17.66 9.40 -16.97
N PHE A 946 -16.66 10.28 -17.01
CA PHE A 946 -15.70 10.42 -15.91
C PHE A 946 -15.99 11.70 -15.12
N ASP A 947 -15.97 11.61 -13.79
CA ASP A 947 -16.02 12.76 -12.88
C ASP A 947 -14.76 12.84 -12.00
N GLU A 948 -14.53 14.00 -11.40
CA GLU A 948 -13.40 14.26 -10.50
C GLU A 948 -13.80 13.94 -9.05
N PHE A 949 -12.86 13.35 -8.31
CA PHE A 949 -13.03 12.98 -6.91
C PHE A 949 -11.77 13.32 -6.10
N ASP A 950 -12.00 13.86 -4.90
CA ASP A 950 -11.00 14.54 -4.07
C ASP A 950 -10.78 13.75 -2.77
N SER A 951 -9.57 13.21 -2.57
CA SER A 951 -9.14 12.51 -1.34
C SER A 951 -8.04 13.29 -0.63
N ILE A 952 -7.96 13.26 0.70
CA ILE A 952 -6.87 13.92 1.45
C ILE A 952 -5.70 12.95 1.67
N LEU A 953 -4.48 13.38 1.33
CA LEU A 953 -3.24 12.65 1.70
C LEU A 953 -2.62 13.14 3.01
N GLY A 954 -2.96 14.37 3.41
CA GLY A 954 -2.56 14.97 4.68
C GLY A 954 -2.48 16.49 4.56
N TYR A 955 -1.71 17.09 5.47
CA TYR A 955 -1.43 18.52 5.52
C TYR A 955 0.06 18.73 5.19
N GLN A 956 0.38 19.71 4.34
CA GLN A 956 1.76 20.09 3.96
C GLN A 956 2.49 20.76 5.15
N ASN A 957 3.78 21.07 5.01
CA ASN A 957 4.58 21.74 6.03
C ASN A 957 4.95 23.14 5.51
N CYS A 958 4.79 24.17 6.34
CA CYS A 958 4.53 25.55 5.91
C CYS A 958 5.73 26.39 6.49
N SER A 959 6.14 27.57 5.97
CA SER A 959 7.13 28.53 6.62
C SER A 959 6.75 29.86 7.40
N SER A 960 5.53 30.48 7.43
CA SER A 960 5.23 31.66 8.33
C SER A 960 3.79 32.05 8.87
N ASN A 961 2.68 31.34 8.61
CA ASN A 961 1.27 31.52 9.10
C ASN A 961 0.73 30.34 10.00
N ASP A 962 -0.51 30.39 10.56
CA ASP A 962 -1.01 29.35 11.53
C ASP A 962 -2.08 28.41 10.94
N GLU A 963 -2.61 28.74 9.77
CA GLU A 963 -3.65 27.97 9.11
C GLU A 963 -3.04 26.71 8.48
N LYS A 964 -3.76 25.59 8.61
CA LYS A 964 -3.38 24.31 8.00
C LYS A 964 -4.25 24.03 6.79
N THR A 965 -3.64 23.36 5.83
CA THR A 965 -4.07 23.38 4.46
C THR A 965 -3.87 21.97 3.86
N SER A 966 -4.97 21.39 3.39
CA SER A 966 -5.09 20.01 2.94
C SER A 966 -4.44 19.78 1.56
N VAL A 967 -3.53 18.80 1.47
CA VAL A 967 -3.06 18.30 0.16
C VAL A 967 -4.07 17.27 -0.34
N ILE A 968 -4.69 17.60 -1.46
CA ILE A 968 -5.78 16.84 -2.07
C ILE A 968 -5.23 16.04 -3.26
N VAL A 969 -5.75 14.83 -3.46
CA VAL A 969 -5.55 14.04 -4.68
C VAL A 969 -6.83 14.07 -5.49
N LYS A 970 -6.70 14.43 -6.77
CA LYS A 970 -7.80 14.41 -7.76
C LYS A 970 -7.68 13.21 -8.70
N GLN A 971 -8.61 12.27 -8.60
CA GLN A 971 -8.72 11.12 -9.51
C GLN A 971 -9.95 11.27 -10.41
N LYS A 972 -9.83 10.94 -11.71
CA LYS A 972 -10.97 10.89 -12.64
C LYS A 972 -11.59 9.50 -12.68
N ARG A 973 -12.69 9.27 -11.97
CA ARG A 973 -13.32 7.95 -11.80
C ARG A 973 -14.55 7.78 -12.69
N LEU A 974 -14.92 6.54 -12.99
CA LEU A 974 -16.08 6.23 -13.85
C LEU A 974 -17.40 6.43 -13.07
N ASN A 975 -18.36 7.12 -13.67
CA ASN A 975 -19.71 7.29 -13.13
C ASN A 975 -20.78 7.23 -14.24
N HIS A 976 -22.07 7.26 -13.88
CA HIS A 976 -23.19 7.16 -14.81
C HIS A 976 -24.33 8.16 -14.53
N GLU A 977 -25.12 8.46 -15.57
CA GLU A 977 -26.38 9.19 -15.41
C GLU A 977 -27.37 8.37 -14.58
N LYS A 978 -28.13 9.03 -13.69
CA LYS A 978 -29.16 8.38 -12.85
C LYS A 978 -30.24 7.75 -13.72
N PHE A 979 -30.68 6.55 -13.38
CA PHE A 979 -31.64 5.78 -14.18
C PHE A 979 -32.64 5.01 -13.29
N ASN A 980 -33.77 4.63 -13.88
CA ASN A 980 -34.78 3.82 -13.20
C ASN A 980 -35.05 2.55 -14.03
N VAL A 981 -35.27 1.43 -13.34
CA VAL A 981 -35.84 0.21 -13.91
C VAL A 981 -37.34 0.19 -13.59
N GLY A 982 -38.17 0.28 -14.62
CA GLY A 982 -39.62 0.14 -14.50
C GLY A 982 -40.07 -1.27 -14.89
N VAL A 983 -40.73 -1.99 -13.98
CA VAL A 983 -41.22 -3.37 -14.17
C VAL A 983 -42.74 -3.37 -13.98
N LYS A 984 -43.48 -3.70 -15.04
CA LYS A 984 -44.93 -3.94 -14.94
C LYS A 984 -45.17 -5.42 -14.63
N VAL A 985 -45.87 -5.70 -13.53
CA VAL A 985 -46.18 -7.07 -13.08
C VAL A 985 -47.69 -7.22 -12.94
N ASN A 986 -48.31 -8.08 -13.75
CA ASN A 986 -49.69 -8.50 -13.54
C ASN A 986 -49.71 -9.70 -12.57
N SER A 987 -50.49 -9.61 -11.49
CA SER A 987 -50.62 -10.68 -10.51
C SER A 987 -52.08 -11.11 -10.31
N LYS A 988 -52.30 -12.42 -10.16
CA LYS A 988 -53.58 -13.03 -9.78
C LYS A 988 -53.72 -13.27 -8.28
N VAL A 989 -52.68 -12.97 -7.50
CA VAL A 989 -52.59 -13.20 -6.04
C VAL A 989 -52.05 -11.95 -5.34
N SER A 990 -52.56 -11.65 -4.14
CA SER A 990 -51.92 -10.68 -3.24
C SER A 990 -50.91 -11.42 -2.37
N THR A 991 -49.64 -11.04 -2.42
CA THR A 991 -48.55 -11.78 -1.76
C THR A 991 -47.24 -10.99 -1.70
N LYS A 992 -46.36 -11.35 -0.76
CA LYS A 992 -45.01 -10.80 -0.66
C LYS A 992 -44.08 -11.54 -1.63
N ALA A 993 -43.31 -10.78 -2.38
CA ALA A 993 -42.45 -11.27 -3.46
C ALA A 993 -41.04 -10.67 -3.35
N VAL A 994 -40.06 -11.38 -3.89
CA VAL A 994 -38.70 -10.89 -4.10
C VAL A 994 -38.51 -10.60 -5.58
N VAL A 995 -37.95 -9.42 -5.90
CA VAL A 995 -37.54 -9.01 -7.24
C VAL A 995 -36.02 -9.02 -7.28
N ARG A 996 -35.44 -9.63 -8.32
CA ARG A 996 -34.00 -9.60 -8.60
C ARG A 996 -33.75 -8.96 -9.96
N ILE A 997 -32.67 -8.19 -10.06
CA ILE A 997 -32.23 -7.51 -11.28
C ILE A 997 -30.76 -7.87 -11.52
N PHE A 998 -30.46 -8.40 -12.70
CA PHE A 998 -29.11 -8.76 -13.14
C PHE A 998 -28.75 -8.07 -14.46
N ILE A 999 -27.46 -7.85 -14.71
CA ILE A 999 -26.90 -7.35 -15.97
C ILE A 999 -25.81 -8.29 -16.49
N GLY A 1000 -25.85 -8.63 -17.78
CA GLY A 1000 -24.92 -9.56 -18.40
C GLY A 1000 -24.60 -9.23 -19.86
N PRO A 1001 -23.61 -9.91 -20.44
CA PRO A 1001 -23.20 -9.70 -21.82
C PRO A 1001 -24.24 -10.27 -22.79
N LYS A 1002 -24.59 -9.49 -23.83
CA LYS A 1002 -25.34 -10.01 -24.99
C LYS A 1002 -24.41 -10.66 -26.01
N PHE A 1003 -23.26 -10.06 -26.26
CA PHE A 1003 -22.31 -10.45 -27.30
C PHE A 1003 -20.95 -10.83 -26.70
N ASP A 1004 -20.16 -11.60 -27.46
CA ASP A 1004 -18.73 -11.83 -27.18
C ASP A 1004 -17.85 -10.70 -27.78
N LYS A 1005 -16.52 -10.88 -27.79
CA LYS A 1005 -15.60 -9.88 -28.38
C LYS A 1005 -15.58 -9.82 -29.90
N ASN A 1006 -16.26 -10.74 -30.58
CA ASN A 1006 -16.39 -10.82 -32.03
C ASN A 1006 -17.81 -10.40 -32.49
N ASP A 1007 -18.57 -9.75 -31.60
CA ASP A 1007 -19.97 -9.36 -31.75
C ASP A 1007 -20.93 -10.55 -32.06
N VAL A 1008 -20.57 -11.78 -31.64
CA VAL A 1008 -21.43 -12.96 -31.74
C VAL A 1008 -22.39 -13.03 -30.55
N GLU A 1009 -23.70 -13.18 -30.79
CA GLU A 1009 -24.68 -13.25 -29.69
C GLU A 1009 -24.54 -14.56 -28.90
N LEU A 1010 -24.48 -14.42 -27.57
CA LEU A 1010 -24.26 -15.51 -26.63
C LEU A 1010 -25.57 -16.24 -26.32
N SER A 1011 -25.51 -17.58 -26.26
CA SER A 1011 -26.62 -18.37 -25.70
C SER A 1011 -26.77 -18.15 -24.19
N LEU A 1012 -27.88 -18.61 -23.61
CA LEU A 1012 -28.07 -18.53 -22.16
C LEU A 1012 -27.02 -19.36 -21.41
N GLU A 1013 -26.66 -20.54 -21.92
CA GLU A 1013 -25.61 -21.41 -21.35
C GLU A 1013 -24.25 -20.70 -21.31
N GLN A 1014 -23.94 -19.93 -22.36
CA GLN A 1014 -22.68 -19.20 -22.50
C GLN A 1014 -22.63 -17.93 -21.63
N SER A 1015 -23.79 -17.32 -21.33
CA SER A 1015 -23.89 -16.02 -20.65
C SER A 1015 -24.31 -16.10 -19.18
N GLN A 1016 -25.06 -17.12 -18.73
CA GLN A 1016 -25.65 -17.25 -17.39
C GLN A 1016 -24.70 -16.92 -16.24
N HIS A 1017 -23.52 -17.54 -16.19
CA HIS A 1017 -22.55 -17.33 -15.10
C HIS A 1017 -21.74 -16.02 -15.24
N LYS A 1018 -22.03 -15.20 -16.26
CA LYS A 1018 -21.44 -13.88 -16.52
C LYS A 1018 -22.41 -12.73 -16.20
N TYR A 1019 -23.57 -13.01 -15.60
CA TYR A 1019 -24.47 -11.99 -15.08
C TYR A 1019 -24.01 -11.51 -13.71
N PHE A 1020 -23.92 -10.19 -13.54
CA PHE A 1020 -23.71 -9.47 -12.29
C PHE A 1020 -25.07 -9.10 -11.67
N GLU A 1021 -25.26 -9.31 -10.37
CA GLU A 1021 -26.48 -8.94 -9.67
C GLU A 1021 -26.44 -7.45 -9.31
N LEU A 1022 -27.41 -6.68 -9.80
CA LEU A 1022 -27.55 -5.24 -9.52
C LEU A 1022 -28.32 -5.00 -8.24
N ASP A 1023 -29.39 -5.76 -8.01
CA ASP A 1023 -30.33 -5.49 -6.91
C ASP A 1023 -31.21 -6.70 -6.57
N GLN A 1024 -31.53 -6.85 -5.28
CA GLN A 1024 -32.52 -7.77 -4.75
C GLN A 1024 -33.37 -7.03 -3.70
N PHE A 1025 -34.70 -7.00 -3.88
CA PHE A 1025 -35.60 -6.28 -2.98
C PHE A 1025 -36.98 -6.94 -2.85
N LEU A 1026 -37.65 -6.64 -1.74
CA LEU A 1026 -38.98 -7.16 -1.45
C LEU A 1026 -40.07 -6.19 -1.92
N VAL A 1027 -41.15 -6.73 -2.46
CA VAL A 1027 -42.36 -6.00 -2.84
C VAL A 1027 -43.59 -6.75 -2.35
N ASN A 1028 -44.66 -6.02 -2.02
CA ASN A 1028 -45.98 -6.60 -1.88
C ASN A 1028 -46.68 -6.46 -3.24
N LEU A 1029 -47.03 -7.58 -3.86
CA LEU A 1029 -47.85 -7.61 -5.07
C LEU A 1029 -49.33 -7.62 -4.68
N GLU A 1030 -50.13 -6.81 -5.35
CA GLU A 1030 -51.60 -6.85 -5.26
C GLU A 1030 -52.22 -7.49 -6.50
N ILE A 1031 -53.49 -7.91 -6.38
CA ILE A 1031 -54.24 -8.50 -7.50
C ILE A 1031 -54.51 -7.44 -8.57
N GLY A 1032 -54.04 -7.69 -9.80
CA GLY A 1032 -54.11 -6.76 -10.92
C GLY A 1032 -52.74 -6.30 -11.40
N ASP A 1033 -52.68 -5.08 -11.93
CA ASP A 1033 -51.45 -4.47 -12.45
C ASP A 1033 -50.65 -3.75 -11.36
N ASN A 1034 -49.42 -4.20 -11.16
CA ASN A 1034 -48.43 -3.60 -10.26
C ASN A 1034 -47.37 -2.87 -11.10
N TYR A 1035 -47.04 -1.64 -10.71
CA TYR A 1035 -46.09 -0.77 -11.42
C TYR A 1035 -44.88 -0.49 -10.53
N ILE A 1036 -43.90 -1.39 -10.56
CA ILE A 1036 -42.69 -1.28 -9.76
C ILE A 1036 -41.73 -0.33 -10.48
N THR A 1037 -41.32 0.76 -9.83
CA THR A 1037 -40.25 1.64 -10.30
C THR A 1037 -39.12 1.58 -9.29
N ARG A 1038 -37.94 1.16 -9.73
CA ARG A 1038 -36.74 1.04 -8.90
C ARG A 1038 -35.67 1.99 -9.42
N ARG A 1039 -35.29 2.98 -8.60
CA ARG A 1039 -34.24 3.96 -8.92
C ARG A 1039 -32.87 3.33 -8.71
N ASP A 1040 -31.87 3.72 -9.52
CA ASP A 1040 -30.49 3.28 -9.33
C ASP A 1040 -29.97 3.57 -7.91
N SER A 1041 -30.43 4.64 -7.28
CA SER A 1041 -30.11 4.97 -5.87
C SER A 1041 -30.56 3.94 -4.83
N GLU A 1042 -31.59 3.14 -5.12
CA GLU A 1042 -32.24 2.29 -4.12
C GLU A 1042 -31.67 0.87 -4.06
N PHE A 1043 -30.78 0.51 -5.00
CA PHE A 1043 -30.24 -0.85 -5.12
C PHE A 1043 -29.50 -1.28 -3.84
N ALA A 1044 -29.78 -2.48 -3.33
CA ALA A 1044 -29.45 -2.87 -1.95
C ALA A 1044 -27.93 -3.02 -1.67
N PHE A 1045 -27.18 -3.52 -2.66
CA PHE A 1045 -25.79 -3.96 -2.52
C PHE A 1045 -24.73 -2.84 -2.68
N GLN A 1046 -25.16 -1.64 -3.08
CA GLN A 1046 -24.27 -0.52 -3.42
C GLN A 1046 -24.27 0.60 -2.38
N ARG A 1047 -23.24 1.45 -2.39
CA ARG A 1047 -23.19 2.71 -1.64
C ARG A 1047 -22.82 3.88 -2.56
N PRO A 1048 -23.31 5.10 -2.31
CA PRO A 1048 -22.69 6.31 -2.83
C PRO A 1048 -21.28 6.45 -2.23
N ASP A 1049 -20.51 7.42 -2.73
CA ASP A 1049 -19.23 7.77 -2.12
C ASP A 1049 -19.36 8.22 -0.66
N ASP A 1050 -18.21 8.17 0.00
CA ASP A 1050 -18.04 8.38 1.43
C ASP A 1050 -17.32 9.72 1.66
N LEU A 1051 -17.70 10.43 2.73
CA LEU A 1051 -17.11 11.75 3.04
C LEU A 1051 -15.62 11.61 3.36
N ARG A 1052 -14.83 12.63 2.99
CA ARG A 1052 -13.39 12.71 3.27
C ARG A 1052 -13.17 12.69 4.80
N SER A 1053 -12.08 12.10 5.29
CA SER A 1053 -11.97 11.78 6.73
C SER A 1053 -11.89 13.04 7.61
N ASP A 1054 -11.35 14.14 7.11
CA ASP A 1054 -11.34 15.45 7.75
C ASP A 1054 -12.75 16.03 7.92
N GLU A 1055 -13.57 16.01 6.87
CA GLU A 1055 -14.96 16.47 6.89
C GLU A 1055 -15.80 15.68 7.91
N PHE A 1056 -15.61 14.35 7.95
CA PHE A 1056 -16.31 13.51 8.90
C PHE A 1056 -15.80 13.68 10.34
N TYR A 1057 -14.49 13.92 10.53
CA TYR A 1057 -13.92 14.24 11.84
C TYR A 1057 -14.46 15.56 12.40
N ASP A 1058 -14.65 16.57 11.55
CA ASP A 1058 -15.29 17.84 11.92
C ASP A 1058 -16.77 17.64 12.30
N LEU A 1059 -17.52 16.82 11.57
CA LEU A 1059 -18.89 16.44 11.93
C LEU A 1059 -18.98 15.69 13.27
N ILE A 1060 -18.01 14.84 13.60
CA ILE A 1060 -17.92 14.16 14.91
C ILE A 1060 -17.70 15.18 16.03
N LYS A 1061 -16.71 16.09 15.88
CA LYS A 1061 -16.44 17.14 16.86
C LYS A 1061 -17.63 18.08 17.07
N ALA A 1062 -18.27 18.53 15.99
CA ALA A 1062 -19.46 19.37 16.06
C ALA A 1062 -20.63 18.68 16.79
N SER A 1063 -20.86 17.39 16.51
CA SER A 1063 -21.89 16.58 17.17
C SER A 1063 -21.62 16.36 18.66
N LEU A 1064 -20.35 16.31 19.08
CA LEU A 1064 -19.96 16.24 20.50
C LEU A 1064 -20.09 17.59 21.23
N ALA A 1065 -19.84 18.71 20.53
CA ALA A 1065 -19.86 20.04 21.09
C ALA A 1065 -21.27 20.61 21.33
N ASN A 1066 -22.29 20.13 20.62
CA ASN A 1066 -23.66 20.64 20.69
C ASN A 1066 -24.70 19.50 20.70
N GLU A 1067 -25.47 19.40 21.79
CA GLU A 1067 -26.47 18.35 22.04
C GLU A 1067 -27.68 18.39 21.07
N ASN A 1068 -27.88 19.51 20.38
CA ASN A 1068 -28.94 19.65 19.37
C ASN A 1068 -28.51 19.11 18.00
N SER A 1069 -27.23 19.08 17.68
CA SER A 1069 -26.68 18.31 16.56
C SER A 1069 -26.65 16.81 16.87
N GLY A 1070 -26.46 16.01 15.82
CA GLY A 1070 -26.18 14.58 15.90
C GLY A 1070 -25.50 14.14 14.60
N LEU A 1071 -24.77 13.04 14.65
CA LEU A 1071 -24.06 12.52 13.49
C LEU A 1071 -25.02 11.67 12.65
N LEU A 1072 -25.05 11.89 11.33
CA LEU A 1072 -25.79 11.04 10.40
C LEU A 1072 -24.95 9.78 10.12
N VAL A 1073 -25.41 8.64 10.62
CA VAL A 1073 -24.71 7.34 10.53
C VAL A 1073 -25.54 6.36 9.71
N ARG A 1074 -24.93 5.70 8.73
CA ARG A 1074 -25.56 4.65 7.91
C ARG A 1074 -25.61 3.33 8.69
N GLN A 1075 -26.73 2.59 8.67
CA GLN A 1075 -26.75 1.19 9.15
C GLN A 1075 -25.92 0.26 8.26
N ARG A 1076 -25.74 0.63 6.99
CA ARG A 1076 -24.90 -0.05 6.01
C ARG A 1076 -23.78 0.90 5.58
N PRO A 1077 -22.67 0.97 6.33
CA PRO A 1077 -21.57 1.89 5.99
C PRO A 1077 -20.92 1.53 4.65
N TYR A 1078 -20.77 0.23 4.34
CA TYR A 1078 -19.97 -0.26 3.21
C TYR A 1078 -20.82 -1.02 2.16
N GLY A 1079 -20.28 -1.20 0.95
CA GLY A 1079 -20.94 -1.86 -0.18
C GLY A 1079 -20.35 -1.44 -1.54
N TRP A 1080 -20.86 -2.01 -2.64
CA TRP A 1080 -20.32 -1.79 -3.98
C TRP A 1080 -20.38 -0.32 -4.42
N PRO A 1081 -19.35 0.28 -5.05
CA PRO A 1081 -19.42 1.68 -5.49
C PRO A 1081 -20.54 1.91 -6.51
N ARG A 1082 -21.56 2.71 -6.16
CA ARG A 1082 -22.73 3.02 -7.01
C ARG A 1082 -22.35 3.44 -8.42
N ARG A 1083 -21.37 4.35 -8.53
CA ARG A 1083 -20.82 4.86 -9.81
C ARG A 1083 -20.36 3.75 -10.77
N LEU A 1084 -20.03 2.57 -10.23
CA LEU A 1084 -19.54 1.40 -10.97
C LEU A 1084 -20.56 0.26 -11.11
N ILE A 1085 -21.85 0.42 -10.79
CA ILE A 1085 -22.82 -0.69 -11.03
C ILE A 1085 -23.02 -0.97 -12.53
N ILE A 1086 -22.77 0.03 -13.39
CA ILE A 1086 -22.80 -0.08 -14.85
C ILE A 1086 -21.36 -0.05 -15.39
N PRO A 1087 -20.98 -0.92 -16.36
CA PRO A 1087 -19.67 -0.88 -17.00
C PRO A 1087 -19.51 0.34 -17.91
N ARG A 1088 -18.27 0.72 -18.22
CA ARG A 1088 -18.02 1.82 -19.17
C ARG A 1088 -18.68 1.52 -20.52
N GLY A 1089 -19.48 2.44 -21.03
CA GLY A 1089 -20.09 2.30 -22.35
C GLY A 1089 -19.08 2.42 -23.50
N LYS A 1090 -19.54 2.16 -24.73
CA LYS A 1090 -18.82 2.57 -25.95
C LYS A 1090 -19.44 3.88 -26.50
N PRO A 1091 -18.74 4.71 -27.31
CA PRO A 1091 -19.32 5.92 -27.90
C PRO A 1091 -20.47 5.66 -28.87
N ASP A 1092 -20.42 4.54 -29.59
CA ASP A 1092 -21.46 3.99 -30.47
C ASP A 1092 -22.53 3.17 -29.74
N GLY A 1093 -22.18 2.62 -28.56
CA GLY A 1093 -23.10 2.02 -27.60
C GLY A 1093 -22.78 0.54 -27.31
N LEU A 1094 -22.46 0.24 -26.04
CA LEU A 1094 -22.28 -1.13 -25.57
C LEU A 1094 -23.66 -1.77 -25.34
N THR A 1095 -24.02 -2.79 -26.12
CA THR A 1095 -25.29 -3.50 -25.94
C THR A 1095 -25.14 -4.62 -24.90
N LEU A 1096 -25.91 -4.53 -23.83
CA LEU A 1096 -25.95 -5.49 -22.72
C LEU A 1096 -27.37 -6.03 -22.55
N ARG A 1097 -27.51 -7.09 -21.74
CA ARG A 1097 -28.79 -7.73 -21.46
C ARG A 1097 -29.08 -7.65 -19.96
N LEU A 1098 -30.18 -6.98 -19.61
CA LEU A 1098 -30.76 -7.03 -18.28
C LEU A 1098 -31.61 -8.31 -18.17
N PHE A 1099 -31.62 -8.93 -16.99
CA PHE A 1099 -32.56 -9.98 -16.62
C PHE A 1099 -33.27 -9.57 -15.34
N VAL A 1100 -34.60 -9.68 -15.32
CA VAL A 1100 -35.44 -9.39 -14.15
C VAL A 1100 -36.30 -10.60 -13.85
N ILE A 1101 -36.33 -11.04 -12.59
CA ILE A 1101 -37.20 -12.12 -12.11
C ILE A 1101 -37.94 -11.69 -10.85
N VAL A 1102 -39.19 -12.14 -10.74
CA VAL A 1102 -40.04 -12.03 -9.56
C VAL A 1102 -40.34 -13.43 -9.05
N ASN A 1103 -40.07 -13.71 -7.77
CA ASN A 1103 -40.40 -14.98 -7.12
C ASN A 1103 -41.23 -14.74 -5.85
N LYS A 1104 -41.96 -15.75 -5.36
CA LYS A 1104 -42.59 -15.69 -4.04
C LYS A 1104 -41.48 -15.58 -2.97
N PHE A 1105 -41.61 -14.60 -2.08
CA PHE A 1105 -40.82 -14.51 -0.86
C PHE A 1105 -41.52 -15.31 0.24
N ASP A 1106 -40.76 -16.00 1.07
CA ASP A 1106 -41.28 -16.87 2.12
C ASP A 1106 -40.64 -16.47 3.46
N GLU A 1107 -41.34 -15.61 4.20
CA GLU A 1107 -40.76 -14.87 5.34
C GLU A 1107 -40.39 -15.78 6.52
N ASP A 1108 -41.11 -16.89 6.71
CA ASP A 1108 -40.83 -17.92 7.72
C ASP A 1108 -39.51 -18.68 7.47
N LYS A 1109 -38.90 -18.50 6.30
CA LYS A 1109 -37.65 -19.17 5.87
C LYS A 1109 -36.53 -18.18 5.58
N ALA A 1110 -36.82 -16.89 5.58
CA ALA A 1110 -35.87 -15.87 5.20
C ALA A 1110 -34.72 -15.78 6.22
N VAL A 1111 -33.48 -15.83 5.72
CA VAL A 1111 -32.29 -15.87 6.57
C VAL A 1111 -32.05 -14.47 7.13
N HIS A 1112 -32.13 -14.32 8.45
CA HIS A 1112 -31.63 -13.11 9.11
C HIS A 1112 -30.13 -12.99 8.87
N THR A 1113 -29.69 -11.75 8.65
CA THR A 1113 -28.27 -11.43 8.41
C THR A 1113 -27.93 -10.13 9.12
N ASP A 1114 -26.73 -10.06 9.69
CA ASP A 1114 -26.08 -8.82 10.16
C ASP A 1114 -24.67 -8.75 9.54
N SER A 1115 -24.54 -8.03 8.43
CA SER A 1115 -23.31 -7.91 7.63
C SER A 1115 -22.86 -6.46 7.51
N LEU A 1116 -21.54 -6.22 7.50
CA LEU A 1116 -20.95 -4.92 7.20
C LEU A 1116 -21.32 -4.36 5.81
N ILE A 1117 -21.59 -5.27 4.86
CA ILE A 1117 -21.94 -4.97 3.47
C ILE A 1117 -23.47 -4.91 3.31
N ALA A 1118 -24.17 -5.96 3.73
CA ALA A 1118 -25.61 -6.11 3.49
C ALA A 1118 -26.49 -5.46 4.58
N GLY A 1119 -25.91 -5.02 5.71
CA GLY A 1119 -26.62 -4.48 6.86
C GLY A 1119 -27.35 -5.53 7.67
N LYS A 1120 -28.33 -5.08 8.48
CA LYS A 1120 -29.34 -5.96 9.08
C LYS A 1120 -30.47 -6.20 8.09
N GLY A 1121 -30.76 -7.46 7.78
CA GLY A 1121 -31.70 -7.81 6.72
C GLY A 1121 -32.39 -9.17 6.88
N LEU A 1122 -33.32 -9.42 5.95
CA LEU A 1122 -33.97 -10.70 5.68
C LEU A 1122 -33.60 -11.08 4.24
N LEU A 1123 -32.79 -12.12 4.08
CA LEU A 1123 -32.40 -12.68 2.80
C LEU A 1123 -33.44 -13.73 2.36
N ASP A 1124 -33.79 -13.77 1.07
CA ASP A 1124 -34.57 -14.89 0.51
C ASP A 1124 -33.77 -16.20 0.62
N SER A 1125 -34.41 -17.32 0.97
CA SER A 1125 -33.72 -18.57 1.35
C SER A 1125 -33.05 -19.35 0.21
N ARG A 1126 -33.22 -18.89 -1.04
CA ARG A 1126 -32.61 -19.49 -2.23
C ARG A 1126 -31.11 -19.19 -2.29
N SER A 1127 -30.35 -20.04 -3.01
CA SER A 1127 -28.93 -19.79 -3.30
C SER A 1127 -28.62 -18.36 -3.73
N LEU A 1128 -27.50 -17.83 -3.24
CA LEU A 1128 -26.97 -16.54 -3.70
C LEU A 1128 -26.73 -16.55 -5.22
N GLY A 1129 -27.17 -15.51 -5.91
CA GLY A 1129 -27.12 -15.40 -7.37
C GLY A 1129 -28.19 -16.19 -8.13
N PHE A 1130 -29.23 -16.71 -7.46
CA PHE A 1130 -30.38 -17.40 -8.09
C PHE A 1130 -31.08 -16.52 -9.16
N PRO A 1131 -31.40 -17.04 -10.37
CA PRO A 1131 -31.31 -18.43 -10.81
C PRO A 1131 -30.00 -18.77 -11.54
N PHE A 1132 -29.02 -17.86 -11.59
CA PHE A 1132 -27.75 -18.03 -12.31
C PHE A 1132 -26.63 -18.66 -11.45
N ASP A 1133 -26.98 -19.26 -10.31
CA ASP A 1133 -26.05 -19.97 -9.43
C ASP A 1133 -25.65 -21.36 -9.99
N ARG A 1134 -26.50 -21.97 -10.82
CA ARG A 1134 -26.27 -23.27 -11.47
C ARG A 1134 -26.66 -23.26 -12.96
N SER A 1135 -26.41 -24.38 -13.64
CA SER A 1135 -26.73 -24.54 -15.06
C SER A 1135 -28.24 -24.48 -15.30
N ILE A 1136 -28.63 -23.65 -16.27
CA ILE A 1136 -29.97 -23.57 -16.85
C ILE A 1136 -29.99 -24.31 -18.19
N ASP A 1137 -31.10 -25.00 -18.47
CA ASP A 1137 -31.43 -25.53 -19.80
C ASP A 1137 -32.38 -24.54 -20.51
N HIS A 1138 -31.92 -23.88 -21.58
CA HIS A 1138 -32.75 -22.89 -22.30
C HIS A 1138 -34.08 -23.46 -22.82
N LEU A 1139 -34.18 -24.77 -23.08
CA LEU A 1139 -35.41 -25.42 -23.56
C LEU A 1139 -36.45 -25.63 -22.44
N LYS A 1140 -36.07 -25.40 -21.17
CA LYS A 1140 -36.96 -25.46 -20.00
C LYS A 1140 -37.07 -24.14 -19.24
N PHE A 1141 -36.24 -23.16 -19.57
CA PHE A 1141 -36.24 -21.81 -18.98
C PHE A 1141 -37.36 -20.94 -19.57
N GLU A 1142 -38.59 -21.41 -19.47
CA GLU A 1142 -39.81 -20.69 -19.80
C GLU A 1142 -40.61 -20.39 -18.53
N GLY A 1143 -41.08 -19.14 -18.40
CA GLY A 1143 -41.87 -18.71 -17.25
C GLY A 1143 -42.40 -17.29 -17.46
N THR A 1144 -43.56 -16.98 -16.89
CA THR A 1144 -44.17 -15.65 -17.04
C THR A 1144 -43.58 -14.60 -16.10
N ASN A 1145 -42.93 -15.03 -15.02
CA ASN A 1145 -42.47 -14.20 -13.91
C ASN A 1145 -41.03 -13.67 -14.05
N PHE A 1146 -40.41 -13.84 -15.21
CA PHE A 1146 -39.13 -13.21 -15.55
C PHE A 1146 -39.13 -12.64 -16.97
N ALA A 1147 -38.17 -11.76 -17.25
CA ALA A 1147 -37.98 -11.17 -18.57
C ALA A 1147 -36.51 -10.79 -18.81
N PHE A 1148 -36.04 -11.02 -20.04
CA PHE A 1148 -34.79 -10.44 -20.55
C PHE A 1148 -35.10 -9.11 -21.27
N LYS A 1149 -34.22 -8.13 -21.11
CA LYS A 1149 -34.35 -6.80 -21.71
C LYS A 1149 -32.99 -6.30 -22.19
N ASP A 1150 -32.81 -6.22 -23.51
CA ASP A 1150 -31.64 -5.57 -24.10
C ASP A 1150 -31.63 -4.07 -23.73
N ILE A 1151 -30.46 -3.57 -23.34
CA ILE A 1151 -30.16 -2.19 -22.98
C ILE A 1151 -28.87 -1.73 -23.69
N VAL A 1152 -28.71 -0.41 -23.88
CA VAL A 1152 -27.51 0.16 -24.50
C VAL A 1152 -26.88 1.17 -23.54
N VAL A 1153 -25.58 0.99 -23.29
CA VAL A 1153 -24.74 1.85 -22.45
C VAL A 1153 -23.79 2.64 -23.33
N TYR A 1154 -24.01 3.95 -23.39
CA TYR A 1154 -23.13 4.90 -24.09
C TYR A 1154 -22.04 5.41 -23.15
N HIS A 1155 -20.95 5.92 -23.71
CA HIS A 1155 -19.95 6.66 -22.95
C HIS A 1155 -19.74 8.05 -23.53
N LYS A 1156 -19.79 9.05 -22.67
CA LYS A 1156 -19.54 10.44 -22.98
C LYS A 1156 -18.07 10.77 -22.68
N HIS A 1157 -17.41 11.35 -23.68
CA HIS A 1157 -16.08 11.98 -23.55
C HIS A 1157 -16.16 13.34 -22.84
#